data_AF-A0A923SS86-F1
#
_entry.id   AF-A0A923SS86-F1
#
_cell.length_a   1.000
_cell.length_b   1.000
_cell.length_c   1.000
_cell.angle_alpha   90.00
_cell.angle_beta   90.00
_cell.angle_gamma   90.00
#
_symmetry.space_group_name_H-M   'P 1'
#
loop_
_entity.id
_entity.type
_entity.pdbx_description
1 polymer ?
#
loop_
_entity_poly.entity_id
_entity_poly.type
_entity_poly.pdbx_seq_one_letter_code
_entity_poly.pdbx_strand_id
1 'polypeptide(L)'
;MTRYIMQFSKTGTSCYISHLDLVRVFHRAFKRAGIKLEYSKGFNPHPKMGFAQPLSLGYTGMREYIEFETKEEHAPEDLGEMLKAQMPDGIDIHLCQFLEYPKKTLASVTEAAVYTVSIPLKKSVQMKADACKELYLGQDQIIVLKKQKKKKDLVEIDIKPKIREIEFLPLSKSLQIKMKIDAGSNSNLSPEQVIDSVLRCFAIDTDRSEISVTRHLIFFREAVSLPDAAGCAPELERWGMQEEDKAAWDQMDRIMEKSEILKNMQKERLSKVMILVIDGCAPAYISPEHAPQLHKLAKETGFAKKVQCAMPSVTNVNHACILSGKWPMDAGVIGNYYYDPETEEEGFIEERGYMKAETLLQYYKKLDKKTALLTVKGKVLGVYGDGADIGLSAQEPDPAVLERYDLSPAPAINSVEATEWIVRAAAECIRKDDPDLVYCTTNDYVFHHFEPGTPEACAQIKAINDIVSEIAELDPDRQIYITADHGMNQKHTIVNFSQIAKNAGFDVFCLPPLKDRYIENHIYQEGGLLYVFLKNPVQATDFRRFAEEHPLVERVLDSKQAAVEYYLPPDKIGDFVLLAGEDIAFGEVEGESIHTEDSRTHGSLYEREIPLIGINTQPKGERFQYHKDVARYLMGMS
;
A
#
# COMPACT_ATOMS: atom_id res chain seq x y z
N MET A 1 -5.23 55.39 10.00
CA MET A 1 -4.89 54.11 9.35
C MET A 1 -6.13 53.27 9.46
N THR A 2 -6.75 53.02 8.33
CA THR A 2 -8.03 52.31 8.28
C THR A 2 -7.79 50.95 7.66
N ARG A 3 -8.32 49.90 8.29
CA ARG A 3 -8.08 48.51 7.92
C ARG A 3 -9.34 47.93 7.31
N TYR A 4 -9.15 47.19 6.23
CA TYR A 4 -10.23 46.63 5.44
C TYR A 4 -10.05 45.13 5.29
N ILE A 5 -11.16 44.45 5.08
CA ILE A 5 -11.22 43.08 4.62
C ILE A 5 -12.01 43.03 3.32
N MET A 6 -11.50 42.26 2.37
CA MET A 6 -12.12 42.09 1.07
C MET A 6 -12.24 40.61 0.73
N GLN A 7 -13.43 40.22 0.29
CA GLN A 7 -13.75 38.90 -0.23
C GLN A 7 -13.69 38.92 -1.76
N PHE A 8 -13.05 37.91 -2.34
CA PHE A 8 -12.97 37.75 -3.78
C PHE A 8 -13.02 36.27 -4.19
N SER A 9 -13.30 35.99 -5.46
CA SER A 9 -13.11 34.67 -6.06
C SER A 9 -11.94 34.66 -7.03
N LYS A 10 -11.35 33.48 -7.23
CA LYS A 10 -10.28 33.19 -8.19
C LYS A 10 -10.69 31.95 -8.98
N THR A 11 -11.17 32.14 -10.20
CA THR A 11 -11.77 31.12 -11.06
C THR A 11 -11.18 31.17 -12.47
N GLY A 12 -11.59 30.24 -13.34
CA GLY A 12 -11.12 30.18 -14.73
C GLY A 12 -9.59 30.05 -14.83
N THR A 13 -9.00 30.67 -15.84
CA THR A 13 -7.54 30.64 -16.07
C THR A 13 -6.74 31.35 -14.97
N SER A 14 -7.37 32.22 -14.18
CA SER A 14 -6.73 32.88 -13.04
C SER A 14 -6.35 31.90 -11.92
N CYS A 15 -6.86 30.66 -11.92
CA CYS A 15 -6.39 29.61 -11.00
C CYS A 15 -4.87 29.34 -11.12
N TYR A 16 -4.26 29.60 -12.29
CA TYR A 16 -2.83 29.44 -12.55
C TYR A 16 -1.96 30.65 -12.15
N ILE A 17 -2.52 31.67 -11.50
CA ILE A 17 -1.73 32.74 -10.87
C ILE A 17 -1.23 32.25 -9.51
N SER A 18 0.10 32.27 -9.32
CA SER A 18 0.76 31.89 -8.06
C SER A 18 0.43 32.88 -6.93
N HIS A 19 0.62 32.50 -5.67
CA HIS A 19 0.36 33.41 -4.54
C HIS A 19 1.18 34.72 -4.63
N LEU A 20 2.46 34.64 -4.98
CA LEU A 20 3.32 35.82 -5.10
C LEU A 20 2.88 36.74 -6.25
N ASP A 21 2.40 36.15 -7.34
CA ASP A 21 1.86 36.94 -8.44
C ASP A 21 0.49 37.51 -8.13
N LEU A 22 -0.34 36.82 -7.34
CA LEU A 22 -1.61 37.34 -6.85
C LEU A 22 -1.40 38.58 -5.95
N VAL A 23 -0.40 38.55 -5.07
CA VAL A 23 0.03 39.72 -4.30
C VAL A 23 0.37 40.89 -5.23
N ARG A 24 1.08 40.63 -6.33
CA ARG A 24 1.42 41.66 -7.33
C ARG A 24 0.21 42.15 -8.10
N VAL A 25 -0.76 41.28 -8.42
CA VAL A 25 -2.02 41.65 -9.07
C VAL A 25 -2.77 42.66 -8.22
N PHE A 26 -2.99 42.35 -6.93
CA PHE A 26 -3.63 43.27 -6.00
C PHE A 26 -2.84 44.57 -5.84
N HIS A 27 -1.52 44.50 -5.64
CA HIS A 27 -0.69 45.71 -5.52
C HIS A 27 -0.81 46.63 -6.74
N ARG A 28 -0.81 46.05 -7.95
CA ARG A 28 -1.00 46.81 -9.19
C ARG A 28 -2.44 47.34 -9.32
N ALA A 29 -3.44 46.58 -8.89
CA ALA A 29 -4.84 47.02 -8.88
C ALA A 29 -5.03 48.23 -7.96
N PHE A 30 -4.50 48.19 -6.73
CA PHE A 30 -4.48 49.35 -5.82
C PHE A 30 -3.80 50.56 -6.47
N LYS A 31 -2.64 50.36 -7.11
CA LYS A 31 -1.91 51.43 -7.78
C LYS A 31 -2.71 52.04 -8.95
N ARG A 32 -3.36 51.22 -9.78
CA ARG A 32 -4.19 51.70 -10.91
C ARG A 32 -5.47 52.40 -10.45
N ALA A 33 -6.06 51.93 -9.37
CA ALA A 33 -7.22 52.55 -8.73
C ALA A 33 -6.86 53.85 -7.97
N GLY A 34 -5.57 54.22 -7.87
CA GLY A 34 -5.14 55.41 -7.14
C GLY A 34 -5.21 55.27 -5.61
N ILE A 35 -5.38 54.05 -5.09
CA ILE A 35 -5.52 53.79 -3.65
C ILE A 35 -4.15 53.71 -2.98
N LYS A 36 -3.92 54.55 -1.97
CA LYS A 36 -2.64 54.62 -1.24
C LYS A 36 -2.64 53.65 -0.05
N LEU A 37 -1.97 52.51 -0.22
CA LEU A 37 -1.73 51.55 0.87
C LEU A 37 -0.77 52.12 1.93
N GLU A 38 -0.98 51.69 3.18
CA GLU A 38 -0.04 51.89 4.28
C GLU A 38 1.12 50.90 4.18
N TYR A 39 2.31 51.28 4.66
CA TYR A 39 3.53 50.47 4.56
C TYR A 39 4.12 50.17 5.95
N SER A 40 4.85 49.06 6.06
CA SER A 40 5.57 48.70 7.28
C SER A 40 6.77 49.63 7.54
N LYS A 41 7.13 49.82 8.82
CA LYS A 41 8.19 50.77 9.26
C LYS A 41 9.61 50.14 9.33
N GLY A 42 9.85 49.04 8.61
CA GLY A 42 11.13 48.30 8.63
C GLY A 42 12.11 48.74 7.53
N PHE A 43 13.32 48.14 7.53
CA PHE A 43 14.38 48.40 6.52
C PHE A 43 13.95 48.15 5.07
N ASN A 44 12.94 47.29 4.85
CA ASN A 44 12.30 47.07 3.55
C ASN A 44 10.78 47.27 3.70
N PRO A 45 10.27 48.51 3.52
CA PRO A 45 8.86 48.83 3.65
C PRO A 45 8.04 48.03 2.63
N HIS A 46 7.10 47.24 3.13
CA HIS A 46 6.16 46.49 2.31
C HIS A 46 4.74 46.98 2.60
N PRO A 47 3.84 46.93 1.60
CA PRO A 47 2.43 47.26 1.82
C PRO A 47 1.86 46.39 2.94
N LYS A 48 1.11 46.99 3.85
CA LYS A 48 0.35 46.26 4.87
C LYS A 48 -0.86 45.62 4.22
N MET A 49 -0.63 44.45 3.64
CA MET A 49 -1.61 43.67 2.91
C MET A 49 -1.30 42.18 3.14
N GLY A 50 -2.31 41.39 3.44
CA GLY A 50 -2.14 39.97 3.75
C GLY A 50 -3.37 39.15 3.37
N PHE A 51 -3.16 37.93 2.90
CA PHE A 51 -4.25 37.00 2.63
C PHE A 51 -4.56 36.18 3.88
N ALA A 52 -5.82 35.79 4.06
CA ALA A 52 -6.22 34.88 5.12
C ALA A 52 -5.48 33.54 5.02
N GLN A 53 -5.46 32.93 3.83
CA GLN A 53 -4.72 31.71 3.58
C GLN A 53 -4.25 31.66 2.11
N PRO A 54 -2.96 31.40 1.82
CA PRO A 54 -2.47 31.29 0.45
C PRO A 54 -3.09 30.12 -0.33
N LEU A 55 -3.86 30.43 -1.37
CA LEU A 55 -4.40 29.40 -2.27
C LEU A 55 -3.30 28.77 -3.13
N SER A 56 -3.29 27.43 -3.23
CA SER A 56 -2.37 26.67 -4.07
C SER A 56 -2.54 26.99 -5.57
N LEU A 57 -1.48 26.79 -6.34
CA LEU A 57 -1.53 26.94 -7.80
C LEU A 57 -2.48 25.92 -8.43
N GLY A 58 -3.29 26.36 -9.40
CA GLY A 58 -4.27 25.51 -10.08
C GLY A 58 -5.59 25.32 -9.32
N TYR A 59 -5.72 25.89 -8.13
CA TYR A 59 -6.95 25.78 -7.34
C TYR A 59 -7.92 26.92 -7.68
N THR A 60 -9.20 26.59 -7.65
CA THR A 60 -10.30 27.55 -7.69
C THR A 60 -10.61 28.00 -6.27
N GLY A 61 -10.82 29.29 -6.04
CA GLY A 61 -11.24 29.85 -4.75
C GLY A 61 -12.53 30.63 -4.91
N MET A 62 -13.57 30.30 -4.15
CA MET A 62 -14.89 30.96 -4.26
C MET A 62 -15.04 32.13 -3.28
N ARG A 63 -14.46 32.02 -2.09
CA ARG A 63 -14.55 33.02 -1.00
C ARG A 63 -13.19 33.18 -0.34
N GLU A 64 -12.29 33.84 -1.05
CA GLU A 64 -10.94 34.17 -0.59
C GLU A 64 -10.94 35.54 0.10
N TYR A 65 -10.07 35.72 1.09
CA TYR A 65 -10.03 36.95 1.88
C TYR A 65 -8.65 37.60 1.87
N ILE A 66 -8.63 38.91 1.67
CA ILE A 66 -7.46 39.76 1.80
C ILE A 66 -7.74 40.89 2.80
N GLU A 67 -6.81 41.11 3.73
CA GLU A 67 -6.78 42.30 4.58
C GLU A 67 -5.78 43.31 4.04
N PHE A 68 -6.09 44.60 4.17
CA PHE A 68 -5.17 45.68 3.82
C PHE A 68 -5.42 46.93 4.64
N GLU A 69 -4.41 47.80 4.73
CA GLU A 69 -4.52 49.12 5.35
C GLU A 69 -4.28 50.23 4.32
N THR A 70 -5.08 51.29 4.38
CA THR A 70 -4.92 52.50 3.57
C THR A 70 -4.49 53.70 4.42
N LYS A 71 -3.83 54.66 3.76
CA LYS A 71 -3.46 55.95 4.36
C LYS A 71 -4.68 56.83 4.65
N GLU A 72 -5.59 56.86 3.69
CA GLU A 72 -6.81 57.66 3.70
C GLU A 72 -8.01 56.72 3.88
N GLU A 73 -9.03 57.18 4.58
CA GLU A 73 -10.26 56.42 4.75
C GLU A 73 -11.12 56.54 3.49
N HIS A 74 -11.66 55.41 3.06
CA HIS A 74 -12.61 55.28 1.97
C HIS A 74 -13.82 54.48 2.44
N ALA A 75 -14.99 54.74 1.84
CA ALA A 75 -16.15 53.87 2.02
C ALA A 75 -15.82 52.47 1.44
N PRO A 76 -16.13 51.37 2.15
CA PRO A 76 -15.79 50.03 1.69
C PRO A 76 -16.40 49.67 0.33
N GLU A 77 -17.62 50.11 0.07
CA GLU A 77 -18.34 49.89 -1.20
C GLU A 77 -17.59 50.52 -2.38
N ASP A 78 -17.15 51.78 -2.21
CA ASP A 78 -16.37 52.51 -3.22
C ASP A 78 -15.04 51.81 -3.50
N LEU A 79 -14.33 51.36 -2.46
CA LEU A 79 -13.10 50.58 -2.62
C LEU A 79 -13.33 49.29 -3.40
N GLY A 80 -14.42 48.58 -3.10
CA GLY A 80 -14.80 47.36 -3.79
C GLY A 80 -14.99 47.58 -5.28
N GLU A 81 -15.80 48.56 -5.67
CA GLU A 81 -16.07 48.89 -7.08
C GLU A 81 -14.84 49.40 -7.82
N MET A 82 -14.05 50.28 -7.19
CA MET A 82 -12.81 50.80 -7.77
C MET A 82 -11.82 49.67 -8.08
N LEU A 83 -11.69 48.69 -7.18
CA LEU A 83 -10.77 47.57 -7.37
C LEU A 83 -11.32 46.55 -8.35
N LYS A 84 -12.64 46.31 -8.36
CA LYS A 84 -13.32 45.36 -9.25
C LYS A 84 -13.06 45.74 -10.71
N ALA A 85 -13.15 47.02 -11.04
CA ALA A 85 -12.84 47.56 -12.37
C ALA A 85 -11.36 47.37 -12.80
N GLN A 86 -10.46 47.05 -11.86
CA GLN A 86 -9.04 46.85 -12.13
C GLN A 86 -8.65 45.36 -12.15
N MET A 87 -9.54 44.44 -11.77
CA MET A 87 -9.19 43.02 -11.70
C MET A 87 -9.17 42.38 -13.09
N PRO A 88 -8.25 41.42 -13.33
CA PRO A 88 -8.29 40.62 -14.54
C PRO A 88 -9.43 39.59 -14.49
N ASP A 89 -9.80 39.06 -15.66
CA ASP A 89 -10.79 38.00 -15.78
C ASP A 89 -10.50 36.81 -14.85
N GLY A 90 -11.53 36.31 -14.18
CA GLY A 90 -11.43 35.24 -13.20
C GLY A 90 -10.95 35.68 -11.82
N ILE A 91 -10.83 36.98 -11.55
CA ILE A 91 -10.73 37.53 -10.18
C ILE A 91 -11.88 38.51 -9.96
N ASP A 92 -12.88 38.11 -9.19
CA ASP A 92 -14.06 38.93 -8.92
C ASP A 92 -14.11 39.35 -7.44
N ILE A 93 -14.38 40.63 -7.19
CA ILE A 93 -14.55 41.16 -5.84
C ILE A 93 -16.03 41.11 -5.49
N HIS A 94 -16.33 40.49 -4.34
CA HIS A 94 -17.71 40.27 -3.87
C HIS A 94 -18.10 41.21 -2.75
N LEU A 95 -17.16 41.48 -1.83
CA LEU A 95 -17.42 42.25 -0.62
C LEU A 95 -16.16 42.99 -0.20
N CYS A 96 -16.32 44.21 0.32
CA CYS A 96 -15.29 44.94 1.03
C CYS A 96 -15.92 45.59 2.26
N GLN A 97 -15.28 45.47 3.43
CA GLN A 97 -15.78 46.00 4.70
C GLN A 97 -14.63 46.54 5.55
N PHE A 98 -14.97 47.38 6.52
CA PHE A 98 -14.03 47.73 7.59
C PHE A 98 -13.70 46.50 8.42
N LEU A 99 -12.44 46.36 8.81
CA LEU A 99 -11.98 45.27 9.66
C LEU A 99 -11.80 45.76 11.10
N GLU A 100 -12.85 45.62 11.91
CA GLU A 100 -12.90 45.99 13.33
C GLU A 100 -12.38 44.85 14.22
N TYR A 101 -11.10 44.49 14.07
CA TYR A 101 -10.52 43.35 14.80
C TYR A 101 -9.26 43.75 15.61
N PRO A 102 -9.11 43.31 16.88
CA PRO A 102 -7.97 43.69 17.71
C PRO A 102 -6.67 43.00 17.25
N LYS A 103 -5.71 43.80 16.77
CA LYS A 103 -4.25 43.54 16.66
C LYS A 103 -3.73 42.26 15.97
N LYS A 104 -4.54 41.25 15.64
CA LYS A 104 -4.06 40.04 14.91
C LYS A 104 -4.42 40.09 13.42
N THR A 105 -3.72 39.30 12.62
CA THR A 105 -3.89 39.17 11.15
C THR A 105 -4.93 38.11 10.81
N LEU A 106 -5.61 38.22 9.67
CA LEU A 106 -6.55 37.20 9.19
C LEU A 106 -5.90 35.80 9.13
N ALA A 107 -4.63 35.73 8.72
CA ALA A 107 -3.87 34.49 8.72
C ALA A 107 -3.73 33.85 10.12
N SER A 108 -3.57 34.67 11.16
CA SER A 108 -3.43 34.17 12.53
C SER A 108 -4.74 33.72 13.18
N VAL A 109 -5.88 34.19 12.67
CA VAL A 109 -7.22 33.81 13.14
C VAL A 109 -7.90 32.79 12.26
N THR A 110 -7.32 32.46 11.10
CA THR A 110 -7.80 31.38 10.23
C THR A 110 -7.70 30.05 10.96
N GLU A 111 -8.76 29.24 10.85
CA GLU A 111 -8.88 28.00 11.60
C GLU A 111 -9.02 26.78 10.68
N ALA A 112 -9.93 26.85 9.71
CA ALA A 112 -10.27 25.74 8.82
C ALA A 112 -10.70 26.25 7.44
N ALA A 113 -10.74 25.37 6.46
CA ALA A 113 -11.28 25.66 5.13
C ALA A 113 -12.04 24.47 4.55
N VAL A 114 -13.05 24.77 3.73
CA VAL A 114 -13.88 23.78 3.02
C VAL A 114 -13.41 23.66 1.57
N TYR A 115 -13.21 22.43 1.13
CA TYR A 115 -12.80 22.10 -0.22
C TYR A 115 -13.74 21.08 -0.84
N THR A 116 -13.93 21.18 -2.15
CA THR A 116 -14.38 20.09 -3.01
C THR A 116 -13.24 19.67 -3.91
N VAL A 117 -12.95 18.37 -3.96
CA VAL A 117 -12.00 17.76 -4.88
C VAL A 117 -12.79 16.90 -5.84
N SER A 118 -12.51 16.99 -7.14
CA SER A 118 -13.03 16.06 -8.13
C SER A 118 -11.87 15.27 -8.72
N ILE A 119 -11.91 13.95 -8.54
CA ILE A 119 -10.91 13.01 -9.04
C ILE A 119 -11.56 12.21 -10.17
N PRO A 120 -11.21 12.46 -11.44
CA PRO A 120 -11.65 11.61 -12.55
C PRO A 120 -11.24 10.15 -12.33
N LEU A 121 -12.09 9.21 -12.71
CA LEU A 121 -11.83 7.78 -12.56
C LEU A 121 -11.76 7.11 -13.94
N LYS A 122 -10.69 6.35 -14.19
CA LYS A 122 -10.53 5.56 -15.43
C LYS A 122 -11.54 4.41 -15.53
N LYS A 123 -12.09 3.95 -14.40
CA LYS A 123 -13.11 2.90 -14.29
C LYS A 123 -14.21 3.35 -13.33
N SER A 124 -15.46 2.92 -13.57
CA SER A 124 -16.58 3.27 -12.68
C SER A 124 -16.39 2.65 -11.29
N VAL A 125 -16.45 3.47 -10.25
CA VAL A 125 -16.45 3.00 -8.86
C VAL A 125 -17.87 2.62 -8.46
N GLN A 126 -18.06 1.37 -8.02
CA GLN A 126 -19.34 0.88 -7.49
C GLN A 126 -19.45 1.01 -5.95
N MET A 127 -18.45 1.61 -5.30
CA MET A 127 -18.47 1.81 -3.85
C MET A 127 -19.50 2.87 -3.46
N LYS A 128 -20.21 2.64 -2.36
CA LYS A 128 -21.14 3.63 -1.78
C LYS A 128 -20.38 4.73 -1.03
N ALA A 129 -20.99 5.91 -0.93
CA ALA A 129 -20.46 7.08 -0.22
C ALA A 129 -20.00 6.75 1.22
N ASP A 130 -20.86 6.11 2.01
CA ASP A 130 -20.57 5.77 3.41
C ASP A 130 -19.44 4.76 3.53
N ALA A 131 -19.39 3.76 2.63
CA ALA A 131 -18.30 2.78 2.61
C ALA A 131 -16.94 3.45 2.33
N CYS A 132 -16.90 4.46 1.45
CA CYS A 132 -15.68 5.23 1.20
C CYS A 132 -15.28 6.03 2.46
N LYS A 133 -16.24 6.66 3.12
CA LYS A 133 -16.02 7.43 4.35
C LYS A 133 -15.54 6.56 5.50
N GLU A 134 -16.17 5.42 5.74
CA GLU A 134 -15.79 4.45 6.76
C GLU A 134 -14.41 3.86 6.49
N LEU A 135 -14.10 3.48 5.25
CA LEU A 135 -12.78 2.97 4.89
C LEU A 135 -11.69 4.01 5.15
N TYR A 136 -11.92 5.26 4.73
CA TYR A 136 -10.93 6.31 4.84
C TYR A 136 -10.74 6.79 6.28
N LEU A 137 -11.83 7.06 7.01
CA LEU A 137 -11.77 7.53 8.41
C LEU A 137 -11.56 6.39 9.42
N GLY A 138 -11.78 5.14 9.03
CA GLY A 138 -11.58 3.95 9.86
C GLY A 138 -10.12 3.56 10.06
N GLN A 139 -9.19 4.12 9.30
CA GLN A 139 -7.75 3.97 9.53
C GLN A 139 -7.36 4.55 10.90
N ASP A 140 -6.61 3.84 11.74
CA ASP A 140 -6.18 4.37 13.05
C ASP A 140 -5.44 5.70 12.93
N GLN A 141 -4.57 5.80 11.92
CA GLN A 141 -3.84 6.99 11.52
C GLN A 141 -3.89 7.14 10.01
N ILE A 142 -3.92 8.38 9.52
CA ILE A 142 -3.83 8.67 8.07
C ILE A 142 -2.45 9.28 7.85
N ILE A 143 -1.46 8.47 7.49
CA ILE A 143 -0.07 8.90 7.37
C ILE A 143 0.21 9.47 5.96
N VAL A 144 0.87 10.62 5.93
CA VAL A 144 1.41 11.22 4.70
C VAL A 144 2.87 11.62 4.88
N LEU A 145 3.64 11.53 3.79
CA LEU A 145 5.03 11.96 3.78
C LEU A 145 5.12 13.47 3.53
N LYS A 146 5.74 14.19 4.45
CA LYS A 146 6.01 15.63 4.33
C LYS A 146 7.50 15.89 4.24
N LYS A 147 7.95 16.59 3.19
CA LYS A 147 9.32 17.09 3.07
C LYS A 147 9.60 18.16 4.13
N GLN A 148 10.61 17.96 4.98
CA GLN A 148 11.07 19.01 5.90
C GLN A 148 11.91 20.06 5.17
N LYS A 149 11.60 21.35 5.39
CA LYS A 149 12.28 22.50 4.76
C LYS A 149 13.79 22.60 5.06
N LYS A 150 14.29 22.00 6.14
CA LYS A 150 15.69 22.16 6.59
C LYS A 150 16.61 20.97 6.30
N LYS A 151 16.09 19.73 6.21
CA LYS A 151 16.92 18.52 6.07
C LYS A 151 16.67 17.70 4.80
N LYS A 152 15.74 18.09 3.92
CA LYS A 152 15.29 17.31 2.74
C LYS A 152 14.72 15.90 3.04
N ASP A 153 14.83 15.42 4.27
CA ASP A 153 14.21 14.18 4.74
C ASP A 153 12.67 14.24 4.65
N LEU A 154 12.08 13.10 4.30
CA LEU A 154 10.65 12.85 4.36
C LEU A 154 10.28 12.45 5.79
N VAL A 155 9.26 13.11 6.34
CA VAL A 155 8.76 12.81 7.68
C VAL A 155 7.32 12.37 7.57
N GLU A 156 7.00 11.26 8.22
CA GLU A 156 5.65 10.75 8.38
C GLU A 156 4.86 11.63 9.34
N ILE A 157 3.66 12.02 8.92
CA ILE A 157 2.76 12.83 9.75
C ILE A 157 1.37 12.23 9.64
N ASP A 158 0.76 11.96 10.79
CA ASP A 158 -0.66 11.64 10.87
C ASP A 158 -1.50 12.90 10.63
N ILE A 159 -2.31 12.86 9.56
CA ILE A 159 -3.20 13.95 9.18
C ILE A 159 -4.63 13.75 9.69
N LYS A 160 -4.98 12.57 10.21
CA LYS A 160 -6.34 12.25 10.66
C LYS A 160 -6.90 13.27 11.67
N PRO A 161 -6.15 13.72 12.71
CA PRO A 161 -6.65 14.70 13.67
C PRO A 161 -6.94 16.09 13.08
N LYS A 162 -6.44 16.36 11.86
CA LYS A 162 -6.59 17.65 11.16
C LYS A 162 -7.70 17.65 10.11
N ILE A 163 -8.37 16.51 9.92
CA ILE A 163 -9.56 16.36 9.10
C ILE A 163 -10.75 16.53 10.03
N ARG A 164 -11.49 17.64 9.90
CA ARG A 164 -12.64 17.95 10.76
C ARG A 164 -13.88 17.22 10.28
N GLU A 165 -14.13 17.28 8.98
CA GLU A 165 -15.26 16.64 8.30
C GLU A 165 -14.78 16.20 6.92
N ILE A 166 -15.18 15.02 6.47
CA ILE A 166 -14.94 14.55 5.09
C ILE A 166 -16.08 13.66 4.63
N GLU A 167 -16.47 13.83 3.38
CA GLU A 167 -17.51 13.08 2.70
C GLU A 167 -17.02 12.69 1.31
N PHE A 168 -17.40 11.49 0.90
CA PHE A 168 -17.06 10.92 -0.39
C PHE A 168 -18.33 10.75 -1.19
N LEU A 169 -18.30 11.21 -2.43
CA LEU A 169 -19.41 11.17 -3.38
C LEU A 169 -18.90 10.45 -4.63
N PRO A 170 -18.91 9.11 -4.64
CA PRO A 170 -18.54 8.33 -5.82
C PRO A 170 -19.62 8.52 -6.89
N LEU A 171 -19.21 9.05 -8.04
CA LEU A 171 -20.01 9.21 -9.25
C LEU A 171 -19.53 8.19 -10.29
N SER A 172 -20.32 8.00 -11.36
CA SER A 172 -20.06 6.97 -12.38
C SER A 172 -18.67 7.05 -13.04
N LYS A 173 -18.07 8.25 -13.13
CA LYS A 173 -16.75 8.49 -13.74
C LYS A 173 -15.83 9.41 -12.92
N SER A 174 -16.18 9.73 -11.69
CA SER A 174 -15.37 10.60 -10.84
C SER A 174 -15.66 10.34 -9.37
N LEU A 175 -14.66 10.46 -8.50
CA LEU A 175 -14.84 10.55 -7.07
C LEU A 175 -14.83 12.02 -6.66
N GLN A 176 -15.95 12.52 -6.16
CA GLN A 176 -15.98 13.82 -5.50
C GLN A 176 -15.71 13.65 -4.00
N ILE A 177 -14.97 14.59 -3.44
CA ILE A 177 -14.63 14.61 -2.01
C ILE A 177 -14.95 15.99 -1.50
N LYS A 178 -15.80 16.08 -0.49
CA LYS A 178 -16.03 17.31 0.25
C LYS A 178 -15.30 17.20 1.57
N MET A 179 -14.46 18.16 1.90
CA MET A 179 -13.66 18.11 3.12
C MET A 179 -13.56 19.46 3.80
N LYS A 180 -13.61 19.44 5.13
CA LYS A 180 -13.27 20.55 6.01
C LYS A 180 -12.04 20.16 6.79
N ILE A 181 -10.96 20.91 6.60
CA ILE A 181 -9.66 20.60 7.16
C ILE A 181 -9.05 21.83 7.85
N ASP A 182 -8.15 21.59 8.78
CA ASP A 182 -7.39 22.67 9.43
C ASP A 182 -6.62 23.52 8.41
N ALA A 183 -6.69 24.84 8.54
CA ALA A 183 -6.09 25.78 7.58
C ALA A 183 -5.39 26.99 8.25
N GLY A 184 -5.14 26.91 9.56
CA GLY A 184 -4.61 28.00 10.37
C GLY A 184 -3.10 27.99 10.58
N SER A 185 -2.57 29.05 11.19
CA SER A 185 -1.14 29.14 11.53
C SER A 185 -0.69 28.16 12.62
N ASN A 186 -1.61 27.77 13.52
CA ASN A 186 -1.33 26.81 14.60
C ASN A 186 -1.40 25.36 14.12
N SER A 187 -2.41 25.04 13.30
CA SER A 187 -2.59 23.74 12.66
C SER A 187 -3.06 23.95 11.24
N ASN A 188 -2.40 23.28 10.30
CA ASN A 188 -2.73 23.30 8.89
C ASN A 188 -2.58 21.88 8.32
N LEU A 189 -3.51 21.53 7.44
CA LEU A 189 -3.50 20.36 6.58
C LEU A 189 -3.67 20.81 5.12
N SER A 190 -2.77 20.37 4.25
CA SER A 190 -2.89 20.67 2.82
C SER A 190 -3.94 19.75 2.18
N PRO A 191 -4.84 20.27 1.32
CA PRO A 191 -5.69 19.44 0.47
C PRO A 191 -4.91 18.39 -0.32
N GLU A 192 -3.70 18.72 -0.80
CA GLU A 192 -2.82 17.77 -1.51
C GLU A 192 -2.49 16.54 -0.65
N GLN A 193 -2.32 16.71 0.66
CA GLN A 193 -2.02 15.60 1.55
C GLN A 193 -3.23 14.67 1.69
N VAL A 194 -4.44 15.22 1.72
CA VAL A 194 -5.69 14.44 1.72
C VAL A 194 -5.90 13.75 0.38
N ILE A 195 -5.64 14.44 -0.74
CA ILE A 195 -5.73 13.86 -2.08
C ILE A 195 -4.76 12.69 -2.22
N ASP A 196 -3.50 12.88 -1.85
CA ASP A 196 -2.47 11.85 -1.86
C ASP A 196 -2.84 10.64 -1.01
N SER A 197 -3.33 10.84 0.23
CA SER A 197 -3.79 9.73 1.07
C SER A 197 -5.05 9.05 0.54
N VAL A 198 -5.98 9.78 -0.10
CA VAL A 198 -7.18 9.21 -0.73
C VAL A 198 -6.81 8.38 -1.96
N LEU A 199 -5.96 8.90 -2.85
CA LEU A 199 -5.51 8.17 -4.05
C LEU A 199 -4.83 6.86 -3.64
N ARG A 200 -4.01 6.89 -2.59
CA ARG A 200 -3.43 5.67 -2.00
C ARG A 200 -4.48 4.75 -1.38
N CYS A 201 -5.36 5.27 -0.53
CA CYS A 201 -6.36 4.50 0.21
C CYS A 201 -7.33 3.75 -0.72
N PHE A 202 -7.72 4.37 -1.83
CA PHE A 202 -8.63 3.78 -2.82
C PHE A 202 -7.92 3.22 -4.06
N ALA A 203 -6.59 3.21 -4.08
CA ALA A 203 -5.77 2.79 -5.22
C ALA A 203 -6.20 3.43 -6.56
N ILE A 204 -6.50 4.72 -6.54
CA ILE A 204 -6.93 5.47 -7.71
C ILE A 204 -5.70 5.96 -8.48
N ASP A 205 -5.52 5.45 -9.69
CA ASP A 205 -4.49 5.89 -10.62
C ASP A 205 -5.03 7.01 -11.54
N THR A 206 -4.94 8.25 -11.04
CA THR A 206 -5.34 9.46 -11.76
C THR A 206 -4.21 10.49 -11.66
N ASP A 207 -3.82 11.07 -12.80
CA ASP A 207 -2.77 12.08 -12.82
C ASP A 207 -3.21 13.33 -12.06
N ARG A 208 -2.28 13.95 -11.32
CA ARG A 208 -2.59 15.15 -10.53
C ARG A 208 -3.15 16.27 -11.41
N SER A 209 -2.72 16.42 -12.65
CA SER A 209 -3.21 17.46 -13.57
C SER A 209 -4.69 17.31 -13.94
N GLU A 210 -5.26 16.12 -13.77
CA GLU A 210 -6.67 15.83 -14.04
C GLU A 210 -7.58 16.14 -12.82
N ILE A 211 -6.99 16.31 -11.63
CA ILE A 211 -7.72 16.54 -10.39
C ILE A 211 -7.99 18.02 -10.20
N SER A 212 -9.27 18.38 -10.08
CA SER A 212 -9.68 19.75 -9.76
C SER A 212 -9.93 19.92 -8.27
N VAL A 213 -9.52 21.08 -7.73
CA VAL A 213 -9.71 21.43 -6.33
C VAL A 213 -10.31 22.83 -6.24
N THR A 214 -11.42 22.94 -5.52
CA THR A 214 -12.12 24.19 -5.28
C THR A 214 -12.20 24.44 -3.78
N ARG A 215 -11.64 25.55 -3.30
CA ARG A 215 -11.89 26.05 -1.96
C ARG A 215 -13.17 26.89 -1.95
N HIS A 216 -14.13 26.52 -1.11
CA HIS A 216 -15.41 27.20 -1.02
C HIS A 216 -15.42 28.28 0.05
N LEU A 217 -14.80 28.02 1.20
CA LEU A 217 -14.91 28.87 2.38
C LEU A 217 -13.71 28.73 3.32
N ILE A 218 -13.39 29.81 4.04
CA ILE A 218 -12.42 29.85 5.13
C ILE A 218 -13.16 30.23 6.42
N PHE A 219 -12.87 29.50 7.50
CA PHE A 219 -13.38 29.76 8.84
C PHE A 219 -12.34 30.47 9.71
N PHE A 220 -12.81 31.37 10.57
CA PHE A 220 -11.99 32.11 11.52
C PHE A 220 -12.42 31.76 12.95
N ARG A 221 -11.44 31.64 13.87
CA ARG A 221 -11.66 31.22 15.27
C ARG A 221 -12.42 32.27 16.11
N GLU A 222 -12.31 33.53 15.72
CA GLU A 222 -12.99 34.64 16.38
C GLU A 222 -13.99 35.19 15.37
N ALA A 223 -15.18 35.61 15.84
CA ALA A 223 -16.19 36.20 14.99
C ALA A 223 -15.63 37.50 14.40
N VAL A 224 -15.01 37.40 13.23
CA VAL A 224 -14.77 38.55 12.37
C VAL A 224 -16.17 39.06 12.03
N SER A 225 -16.41 40.37 12.08
CA SER A 225 -17.66 40.97 11.63
C SER A 225 -17.80 40.89 10.11
N LEU A 226 -17.79 39.66 9.58
CA LEU A 226 -18.17 39.33 8.21
C LEU A 226 -19.58 38.72 8.28
N PRO A 227 -20.45 38.97 7.29
CA PRO A 227 -21.82 38.45 7.25
C PRO A 227 -21.93 36.93 7.52
N ASP A 228 -20.88 36.18 7.19
CA ASP A 228 -20.84 34.71 7.29
C ASP A 228 -19.91 34.17 8.42
N ALA A 229 -19.22 35.02 9.18
CA ALA A 229 -18.18 34.59 10.13
C ALA A 229 -18.67 34.40 11.58
N ALA A 230 -19.92 34.73 11.87
CA ALA A 230 -20.55 34.49 13.17
C ALA A 230 -21.51 33.29 13.09
N GLY A 231 -21.00 32.08 13.35
CA GLY A 231 -21.67 31.08 14.19
C GLY A 231 -23.13 30.65 13.94
N CYS A 232 -23.77 30.97 12.82
CA CYS A 232 -25.08 30.43 12.43
C CYS A 232 -24.97 29.92 10.99
N ALA A 233 -24.90 28.59 10.84
CA ALA A 233 -25.34 27.99 9.60
C ALA A 233 -26.86 28.20 9.54
N PRO A 234 -27.42 28.90 8.53
CA PRO A 234 -28.83 28.76 8.26
C PRO A 234 -29.07 27.29 7.96
N GLU A 235 -29.89 26.66 8.80
CA GLU A 235 -30.47 25.36 8.52
C GLU A 235 -31.04 25.41 7.09
N LEU A 236 -30.54 24.52 6.22
CA LEU A 236 -30.98 24.25 4.84
C LEU A 236 -30.33 25.03 3.65
N GLU A 237 -29.35 25.91 3.83
CA GLU A 237 -28.55 26.48 2.69
C GLU A 237 -27.17 25.84 2.50
N ARG A 238 -26.87 24.78 3.25
CA ARG A 238 -25.49 24.43 3.61
C ARG A 238 -24.59 23.83 2.51
N TRP A 239 -25.06 23.60 1.29
CA TRP A 239 -24.29 22.81 0.30
C TRP A 239 -24.42 23.18 -1.17
N GLY A 240 -25.04 24.32 -1.53
CA GLY A 240 -25.10 24.77 -2.94
C GLY A 240 -25.70 23.76 -3.92
N MET A 241 -26.63 22.91 -3.45
CA MET A 241 -27.33 21.92 -4.28
C MET A 241 -28.46 22.58 -5.06
N GLN A 242 -28.65 22.18 -6.31
CA GLN A 242 -29.80 22.59 -7.12
C GLN A 242 -31.00 21.68 -6.81
N GLU A 243 -32.20 22.15 -7.14
CA GLU A 243 -33.49 21.50 -6.82
C GLU A 243 -33.60 20.05 -7.35
N GLU A 244 -32.89 19.75 -8.43
CA GLU A 244 -32.84 18.43 -9.09
C GLU A 244 -32.10 17.38 -8.24
N ASP A 245 -31.13 17.79 -7.44
CA ASP A 245 -30.39 16.89 -6.56
C ASP A 245 -31.30 16.37 -5.43
N LYS A 246 -32.16 17.24 -4.89
CA LYS A 246 -33.02 16.96 -3.73
C LYS A 246 -33.98 15.79 -3.95
N ALA A 247 -34.50 15.63 -5.17
CA ALA A 247 -35.40 14.52 -5.52
C ALA A 247 -34.71 13.15 -5.49
N ALA A 248 -33.41 13.08 -5.80
CA ALA A 248 -32.61 11.85 -5.72
C ALA A 248 -32.30 11.46 -4.27
N TRP A 249 -32.14 12.44 -3.38
CA TRP A 249 -31.88 12.25 -1.95
C TRP A 249 -33.11 11.71 -1.19
N ASP A 250 -34.30 12.27 -1.42
CA ASP A 250 -35.54 11.82 -0.76
C ASP A 250 -35.96 10.38 -1.14
N GLN A 251 -35.48 9.89 -2.30
CA GLN A 251 -35.65 8.50 -2.73
C GLN A 251 -34.62 7.56 -2.08
N MET A 252 -33.44 8.08 -1.71
CA MET A 252 -32.32 7.33 -1.15
C MET A 252 -32.47 7.09 0.36
N ASP A 253 -32.97 8.06 1.12
CA ASP A 253 -33.21 7.90 2.57
C ASP A 253 -34.22 6.79 2.89
N ARG A 254 -35.21 6.57 2.02
CA ARG A 254 -36.16 5.45 2.12
C ARG A 254 -35.55 4.08 1.84
N ILE A 255 -34.38 4.05 1.17
CA ILE A 255 -33.62 2.83 0.86
C ILE A 255 -32.60 2.54 1.98
N MET A 256 -32.08 3.58 2.64
CA MET A 256 -31.05 3.48 3.68
C MET A 256 -31.53 2.86 4.99
N GLU A 257 -32.80 3.00 5.37
CA GLU A 257 -33.35 2.41 6.61
C GLU A 257 -33.43 0.86 6.63
N LYS A 258 -33.04 0.16 5.54
CA LYS A 258 -33.17 -1.32 5.43
C LYS A 258 -31.91 -2.10 5.04
N SER A 259 -30.71 -1.52 5.08
CA SER A 259 -29.53 -2.18 4.48
C SER A 259 -28.86 -3.26 5.36
N GLU A 260 -29.30 -4.50 5.20
CA GLU A 260 -28.74 -5.78 5.70
C GLU A 260 -27.25 -6.01 5.31
N ILE A 261 -26.75 -5.28 4.30
CA ILE A 261 -25.42 -5.41 3.69
C ILE A 261 -24.28 -4.93 4.61
N LEU A 262 -24.48 -3.89 5.42
CA LEU A 262 -23.44 -3.35 6.32
C LEU A 262 -23.17 -4.28 7.51
N LYS A 263 -24.20 -4.98 7.98
CA LYS A 263 -24.07 -6.03 9.00
C LYS A 263 -23.32 -7.25 8.46
N ASN A 264 -23.47 -7.56 7.17
CA ASN A 264 -22.77 -8.67 6.52
C ASN A 264 -21.27 -8.38 6.35
N MET A 265 -20.86 -7.18 5.97
CA MET A 265 -19.44 -6.86 5.77
C MET A 265 -18.60 -6.86 7.08
N GLN A 266 -19.16 -6.40 8.20
CA GLN A 266 -18.50 -6.52 9.51
C GLN A 266 -18.47 -7.97 10.01
N LYS A 267 -19.54 -8.75 9.77
CA LYS A 267 -19.59 -10.18 10.06
C LYS A 267 -18.59 -10.99 9.21
N GLU A 268 -18.40 -10.60 7.95
CA GLU A 268 -17.45 -11.22 7.00
C GLU A 268 -15.99 -10.98 7.42
N ARG A 269 -15.62 -9.76 7.82
CA ARG A 269 -14.23 -9.47 8.28
C ARG A 269 -13.90 -10.14 9.63
N LEU A 270 -14.92 -10.53 10.39
CA LEU A 270 -14.81 -11.25 11.66
C LEU A 270 -15.09 -12.76 11.53
N SER A 271 -15.22 -13.27 10.30
CA SER A 271 -15.38 -14.71 10.04
C SER A 271 -14.06 -15.45 10.19
N LYS A 272 -14.14 -16.77 10.36
CA LYS A 272 -12.97 -17.62 10.55
C LYS A 272 -12.25 -17.81 9.23
N VAL A 273 -10.92 -17.83 9.28
CA VAL A 273 -10.07 -17.84 8.09
C VAL A 273 -9.08 -18.99 8.16
N MET A 274 -8.84 -19.61 7.01
CA MET A 274 -7.69 -20.48 6.75
C MET A 274 -6.91 -19.92 5.56
N ILE A 275 -5.59 -19.80 5.71
CA ILE A 275 -4.66 -19.56 4.62
C ILE A 275 -3.81 -20.82 4.46
N LEU A 276 -3.88 -21.44 3.28
CA LEU A 276 -3.06 -22.58 2.89
C LEU A 276 -2.03 -22.12 1.86
N VAL A 277 -0.75 -22.25 2.19
CA VAL A 277 0.36 -22.02 1.26
C VAL A 277 0.88 -23.35 0.77
N ILE A 278 0.73 -23.62 -0.53
CA ILE A 278 1.32 -24.77 -1.20
C ILE A 278 2.68 -24.30 -1.74
N ASP A 279 3.72 -24.54 -0.96
CA ASP A 279 5.08 -24.09 -1.21
C ASP A 279 5.59 -24.60 -2.58
N GLY A 280 6.15 -23.69 -3.40
CA GLY A 280 6.62 -23.97 -4.76
C GLY A 280 5.54 -24.25 -5.83
N CYS A 281 4.25 -24.05 -5.53
CA CYS A 281 3.17 -24.42 -6.43
C CYS A 281 2.99 -23.44 -7.60
N ALA A 282 3.57 -23.77 -8.76
CA ALA A 282 3.24 -23.12 -10.02
C ALA A 282 1.78 -23.39 -10.45
N PRO A 283 1.11 -22.46 -11.17
CA PRO A 283 -0.29 -22.62 -11.57
C PRO A 283 -0.58 -23.91 -12.37
N ALA A 284 0.42 -24.44 -13.08
CA ALA A 284 0.29 -25.66 -13.87
C ALA A 284 0.02 -26.93 -13.05
N TYR A 285 0.36 -26.95 -11.76
CA TYR A 285 0.10 -28.11 -10.89
C TYR A 285 -1.39 -28.25 -10.52
N ILE A 286 -2.15 -27.14 -10.51
CA ILE A 286 -3.57 -27.15 -10.14
C ILE A 286 -4.42 -27.21 -11.41
N SER A 287 -4.91 -28.41 -11.74
CA SER A 287 -5.77 -28.65 -12.90
C SER A 287 -7.19 -29.07 -12.48
N PRO A 288 -8.22 -28.87 -13.33
CA PRO A 288 -9.57 -29.39 -13.07
C PRO A 288 -9.63 -30.92 -12.95
N GLU A 289 -8.65 -31.63 -13.51
CA GLU A 289 -8.56 -33.10 -13.45
C GLU A 289 -8.08 -33.58 -12.07
N HIS A 290 -7.08 -32.92 -11.50
CA HIS A 290 -6.46 -33.36 -10.23
C HIS A 290 -6.93 -32.57 -9.00
N ALA A 291 -7.58 -31.42 -9.20
CA ALA A 291 -8.20 -30.62 -8.16
C ALA A 291 -9.68 -30.25 -8.45
N PRO A 292 -10.55 -31.24 -8.75
CA PRO A 292 -11.92 -30.96 -9.20
C PRO A 292 -12.78 -30.26 -8.14
N GLN A 293 -12.62 -30.60 -6.85
CA GLN A 293 -13.40 -29.98 -5.77
C GLN A 293 -12.94 -28.55 -5.51
N LEU A 294 -11.64 -28.26 -5.55
CA LEU A 294 -11.14 -26.89 -5.43
C LEU A 294 -11.73 -25.98 -6.51
N HIS A 295 -11.73 -26.45 -7.77
CA HIS A 295 -12.32 -25.68 -8.88
C HIS A 295 -13.83 -25.48 -8.71
N LYS A 296 -14.53 -26.54 -8.27
CA LYS A 296 -15.98 -26.47 -8.01
C LYS A 296 -16.29 -25.46 -6.90
N LEU A 297 -15.67 -25.60 -5.74
CA LEU A 297 -15.86 -24.74 -4.57
C LEU A 297 -15.50 -23.29 -4.90
N ALA A 298 -14.36 -23.06 -5.54
CA ALA A 298 -13.95 -21.72 -5.98
C ALA A 298 -14.97 -21.07 -6.91
N LYS A 299 -15.56 -21.84 -7.84
CA LYS A 299 -16.58 -21.34 -8.75
C LYS A 299 -17.91 -21.04 -8.04
N GLU A 300 -18.28 -21.87 -7.07
CA GLU A 300 -19.57 -21.78 -6.38
C GLU A 300 -19.56 -20.69 -5.29
N THR A 301 -18.49 -20.58 -4.51
CA THR A 301 -18.48 -19.77 -3.28
C THR A 301 -17.33 -18.77 -3.18
N GLY A 302 -16.43 -18.69 -4.16
CA GLY A 302 -15.32 -17.73 -4.11
C GLY A 302 -14.76 -17.37 -5.48
N PHE A 303 -13.47 -17.68 -5.70
CA PHE A 303 -12.78 -17.41 -6.97
C PHE A 303 -11.54 -18.29 -7.14
N ALA A 304 -11.07 -18.44 -8.38
CA ALA A 304 -9.75 -18.98 -8.69
C ALA A 304 -9.09 -18.10 -9.76
N LYS A 305 -7.85 -17.69 -9.54
CA LYS A 305 -7.09 -16.87 -10.49
C LYS A 305 -5.58 -17.08 -10.33
N LYS A 306 -4.81 -16.46 -11.21
CA LYS A 306 -3.37 -16.29 -11.07
C LYS A 306 -3.05 -14.91 -10.50
N VAL A 307 -2.06 -14.85 -9.63
CA VAL A 307 -1.51 -13.63 -9.01
C VAL A 307 0.01 -13.69 -9.04
N GLN A 308 0.67 -12.64 -8.56
CA GLN A 308 2.13 -12.56 -8.51
C GLN A 308 2.65 -12.71 -7.07
N CYS A 309 3.82 -13.32 -6.91
CA CYS A 309 4.58 -13.27 -5.66
C CYS A 309 5.58 -12.10 -5.65
N ALA A 310 6.22 -11.88 -4.49
CA ALA A 310 7.26 -10.88 -4.32
C ALA A 310 8.61 -11.37 -4.88
N MET A 311 9.50 -10.43 -5.18
CA MET A 311 10.89 -10.72 -5.56
C MET A 311 11.84 -10.50 -4.38
N PRO A 312 12.87 -11.35 -4.19
CA PRO A 312 13.08 -12.61 -4.90
C PRO A 312 11.97 -13.62 -4.59
N SER A 313 11.63 -14.47 -5.56
CA SER A 313 10.58 -15.49 -5.42
C SER A 313 11.10 -16.68 -4.60
N VAL A 314 11.46 -16.43 -3.34
CA VAL A 314 12.00 -17.41 -2.38
C VAL A 314 11.12 -17.48 -1.13
N THR A 315 11.19 -18.61 -0.42
CA THR A 315 10.28 -19.00 0.65
C THR A 315 10.13 -17.96 1.76
N ASN A 316 11.21 -17.57 2.46
CA ASN A 316 11.11 -16.63 3.60
C ASN A 316 10.61 -15.23 3.17
N VAL A 317 11.04 -14.73 2.02
CA VAL A 317 10.58 -13.42 1.51
C VAL A 317 9.07 -13.44 1.32
N ASN A 318 8.56 -14.51 0.71
CA ASN A 318 7.16 -14.61 0.35
C ASN A 318 6.28 -14.97 1.55
N HIS A 319 6.72 -15.82 2.47
CA HIS A 319 6.02 -16.02 3.75
C HIS A 319 5.90 -14.72 4.54
N ALA A 320 6.97 -13.93 4.63
CA ALA A 320 6.92 -12.63 5.30
C ALA A 320 5.88 -11.70 4.65
N CYS A 321 5.82 -11.68 3.32
CA CYS A 321 4.83 -10.88 2.58
C CYS A 321 3.39 -11.40 2.79
N ILE A 322 3.15 -12.71 2.68
CA ILE A 322 1.84 -13.33 2.86
C ILE A 322 1.33 -13.10 4.28
N LEU A 323 2.18 -13.20 5.30
CA LEU A 323 1.76 -13.05 6.69
C LEU A 323 1.56 -11.61 7.13
N SER A 324 2.28 -10.64 6.56
CA SER A 324 2.15 -9.22 6.97
C SER A 324 1.35 -8.35 6.03
N GLY A 325 1.11 -8.81 4.80
CA GLY A 325 0.58 -7.98 3.74
C GLY A 325 1.54 -6.89 3.25
N LYS A 326 2.82 -6.94 3.66
CA LYS A 326 3.85 -5.94 3.32
C LYS A 326 4.76 -6.42 2.19
N TRP A 327 5.49 -5.48 1.59
CA TRP A 327 6.56 -5.78 0.65
C TRP A 327 7.87 -6.13 1.37
N PRO A 328 8.87 -6.74 0.70
CA PRO A 328 10.16 -7.06 1.32
C PRO A 328 10.85 -5.87 2.00
N MET A 329 10.81 -4.68 1.40
CA MET A 329 11.33 -3.43 1.97
C MET A 329 10.72 -3.10 3.34
N ASP A 330 9.42 -3.36 3.51
CA ASP A 330 8.69 -3.08 4.74
C ASP A 330 8.77 -4.25 5.74
N ALA A 331 8.77 -5.48 5.24
CA ALA A 331 8.85 -6.70 6.06
C ALA A 331 10.26 -6.93 6.62
N GLY A 332 11.29 -6.44 5.91
CA GLY A 332 12.70 -6.53 6.27
C GLY A 332 13.38 -7.85 5.89
N VAL A 333 12.70 -8.73 5.14
CA VAL A 333 13.19 -10.04 4.72
C VAL A 333 13.44 -10.03 3.21
N ILE A 334 14.68 -10.28 2.80
CA ILE A 334 15.13 -10.20 1.39
C ILE A 334 15.72 -11.51 0.85
N GLY A 335 15.79 -12.55 1.68
CA GLY A 335 16.31 -13.87 1.32
C GLY A 335 16.17 -14.85 2.47
N ASN A 336 16.81 -16.01 2.33
CA ASN A 336 17.04 -16.99 3.37
C ASN A 336 18.38 -16.73 4.09
N TYR A 337 19.27 -15.95 3.47
CA TYR A 337 20.59 -15.61 3.96
C TYR A 337 20.81 -14.09 3.90
N TYR A 338 21.50 -13.53 4.88
CA TYR A 338 21.86 -12.12 4.90
C TYR A 338 23.38 -11.94 4.85
N TYR A 339 23.80 -10.79 4.32
CA TYR A 339 25.17 -10.32 4.33
C TYR A 339 25.17 -8.83 4.68
N ASP A 340 25.97 -8.44 5.67
CA ASP A 340 26.22 -7.05 6.03
C ASP A 340 27.56 -6.61 5.41
N PRO A 341 27.55 -5.69 4.44
CA PRO A 341 28.78 -5.25 3.79
C PRO A 341 29.67 -4.35 4.67
N GLU A 342 29.15 -3.77 5.76
CA GLU A 342 29.93 -2.92 6.67
C GLU A 342 30.71 -3.76 7.69
N THR A 343 30.08 -4.80 8.23
CA THR A 343 30.67 -5.68 9.26
C THR A 343 31.27 -6.97 8.68
N GLU A 344 30.91 -7.32 7.45
CA GLU A 344 31.14 -8.62 6.81
C GLU A 344 30.49 -9.80 7.54
N GLU A 345 29.54 -9.52 8.44
CA GLU A 345 28.75 -10.56 9.08
C GLU A 345 27.73 -11.17 8.10
N GLU A 346 27.56 -12.48 8.19
CA GLU A 346 26.63 -13.24 7.35
C GLU A 346 25.96 -14.37 8.14
N GLY A 347 24.75 -14.75 7.73
CA GLY A 347 24.01 -15.80 8.43
C GLY A 347 22.64 -16.13 7.83
N PHE A 348 22.02 -17.17 8.37
CA PHE A 348 20.69 -17.64 7.95
C PHE A 348 19.57 -16.92 8.70
N ILE A 349 18.48 -16.61 7.99
CA ILE A 349 17.26 -16.02 8.54
C ILE A 349 16.37 -17.15 9.06
N GLU A 350 16.67 -17.65 10.26
CA GLU A 350 15.98 -18.80 10.88
C GLU A 350 15.45 -18.52 12.30
N GLU A 351 15.81 -17.37 12.90
CA GLU A 351 15.52 -17.05 14.30
C GLU A 351 14.40 -16.00 14.47
N ARG A 352 13.71 -16.08 15.62
CA ARG A 352 12.68 -15.11 16.02
C ARG A 352 13.25 -13.69 16.07
N GLY A 353 12.45 -12.73 15.61
CA GLY A 353 12.78 -11.29 15.68
C GLY A 353 13.45 -10.69 14.45
N TYR A 354 13.74 -11.50 13.42
CA TYR A 354 14.22 -11.01 12.13
C TYR A 354 13.17 -10.18 11.36
N MET A 355 11.92 -10.62 11.41
CA MET A 355 10.79 -9.90 10.82
C MET A 355 10.32 -8.79 11.75
N LYS A 356 10.32 -7.54 11.25
CA LYS A 356 9.91 -6.35 12.03
C LYS A 356 8.46 -5.93 11.78
N ALA A 357 7.85 -6.43 10.70
CA ALA A 357 6.45 -6.16 10.39
C ALA A 357 5.52 -7.05 11.23
N GLU A 358 4.37 -6.48 11.61
CA GLU A 358 3.30 -7.23 12.27
C GLU A 358 2.74 -8.31 11.33
N THR A 359 2.60 -9.53 11.84
CA THR A 359 1.97 -10.65 11.13
C THR A 359 0.45 -10.71 11.39
N LEU A 360 -0.27 -11.40 10.51
CA LEU A 360 -1.69 -11.73 10.67
C LEU A 360 -1.97 -12.44 11.98
N LEU A 361 -1.08 -13.33 12.42
CA LEU A 361 -1.22 -14.05 13.69
C LEU A 361 -1.19 -13.07 14.86
N GLN A 362 -0.21 -12.16 14.88
CA GLN A 362 -0.11 -11.10 15.90
C GLN A 362 -1.32 -10.16 15.85
N TYR A 363 -1.78 -9.79 14.65
CA TYR A 363 -2.97 -8.96 14.46
C TYR A 363 -4.24 -9.61 15.04
N TYR A 364 -4.50 -10.88 14.70
CA TYR A 364 -5.64 -11.62 15.25
C TYR A 364 -5.53 -11.78 16.77
N LYS A 365 -4.34 -12.06 17.29
CA LYS A 365 -4.10 -12.15 18.74
C LYS A 365 -4.42 -10.85 19.47
N LYS A 366 -4.11 -9.68 18.89
CA LYS A 366 -4.47 -8.37 19.47
C LYS A 366 -5.99 -8.12 19.52
N LEU A 367 -6.75 -8.83 18.67
CA LEU A 367 -8.21 -8.81 18.66
C LEU A 367 -8.82 -9.88 19.60
N ASP A 368 -8.01 -10.52 20.45
CA ASP A 368 -8.41 -11.62 21.34
C ASP A 368 -8.98 -12.82 20.57
N LYS A 369 -8.41 -13.08 19.38
CA LYS A 369 -8.79 -14.18 18.50
C LYS A 369 -7.79 -15.32 18.58
N LYS A 370 -8.29 -16.55 18.47
CA LYS A 370 -7.48 -17.77 18.56
C LYS A 370 -6.81 -18.08 17.23
N THR A 371 -5.52 -18.39 17.26
CA THR A 371 -4.72 -18.58 16.04
C THR A 371 -3.93 -19.88 16.04
N ALA A 372 -3.66 -20.41 14.84
CA ALA A 372 -2.84 -21.60 14.64
C ALA A 372 -1.87 -21.42 13.46
N LEU A 373 -0.62 -21.89 13.62
CA LEU A 373 0.35 -22.01 12.54
C LEU A 373 0.86 -23.46 12.45
N LEU A 374 0.68 -24.07 11.27
CA LEU A 374 1.08 -25.45 10.98
C LEU A 374 1.99 -25.45 9.75
N THR A 375 3.13 -26.13 9.81
CA THR A 375 4.14 -26.13 8.74
C THR A 375 4.81 -27.49 8.58
N VAL A 376 5.30 -27.82 7.38
CA VAL A 376 6.18 -28.98 7.20
C VAL A 376 7.58 -28.67 7.75
N LYS A 377 8.19 -27.55 7.33
CA LYS A 377 9.53 -27.11 7.75
C LYS A 377 9.44 -26.30 9.05
N GLY A 378 10.25 -26.62 10.06
CA GLY A 378 10.23 -25.97 11.38
C GLY A 378 10.62 -24.49 11.37
N LYS A 379 11.47 -24.07 10.42
CA LYS A 379 11.94 -22.68 10.32
C LYS A 379 10.82 -21.65 10.16
N VAL A 380 9.75 -21.99 9.45
CA VAL A 380 8.60 -21.07 9.28
C VAL A 380 7.91 -20.82 10.62
N LEU A 381 7.74 -21.86 11.44
CA LEU A 381 7.21 -21.72 12.80
C LEU A 381 8.20 -21.01 13.73
N GLY A 382 9.50 -21.24 13.54
CA GLY A 382 10.56 -20.52 14.24
C GLY A 382 10.50 -19.01 14.00
N VAL A 383 10.50 -18.58 12.74
CA VAL A 383 10.55 -17.17 12.34
C VAL A 383 9.20 -16.46 12.53
N TYR A 384 8.09 -17.10 12.16
CA TYR A 384 6.79 -16.45 12.06
C TYR A 384 5.74 -16.92 13.08
N GLY A 385 6.08 -17.88 13.94
CA GLY A 385 5.14 -18.43 14.93
C GLY A 385 4.75 -17.49 16.06
N ASP A 386 5.33 -16.29 16.14
CA ASP A 386 4.89 -15.31 17.13
C ASP A 386 3.43 -14.89 16.85
N GLY A 387 2.62 -14.88 17.89
CA GLY A 387 1.18 -14.72 17.78
C GLY A 387 0.38 -16.03 17.67
N ALA A 388 0.98 -17.18 17.31
CA ALA A 388 0.27 -18.45 17.25
C ALA A 388 -0.06 -19.01 18.65
N ASP A 389 -1.30 -19.42 18.90
CA ASP A 389 -1.68 -20.14 20.12
C ASP A 389 -1.47 -21.65 19.99
N ILE A 390 -1.54 -22.16 18.75
CA ILE A 390 -1.25 -23.54 18.38
C ILE A 390 -0.17 -23.52 17.31
N GLY A 391 0.98 -24.15 17.60
CA GLY A 391 2.08 -24.31 16.66
C GLY A 391 2.37 -25.79 16.40
N LEU A 392 2.50 -26.20 15.13
CA LEU A 392 2.92 -27.57 14.79
C LEU A 392 3.87 -27.56 13.59
N SER A 393 4.95 -28.32 13.69
CA SER A 393 5.89 -28.59 12.61
C SER A 393 5.96 -30.09 12.34
N ALA A 394 5.96 -30.53 11.09
CA ALA A 394 6.22 -31.94 10.78
C ALA A 394 7.68 -32.34 11.05
N GLN A 395 8.62 -31.39 10.91
CA GLN A 395 10.05 -31.61 11.18
C GLN A 395 10.35 -31.89 12.66
N GLU A 396 9.64 -31.17 13.55
CA GLU A 396 9.79 -31.27 15.01
C GLU A 396 8.40 -31.21 15.64
N PRO A 397 7.61 -32.30 15.57
CA PRO A 397 6.23 -32.28 16.03
C PRO A 397 6.14 -32.30 17.56
N ASP A 398 5.33 -31.40 18.12
CA ASP A 398 5.04 -31.39 19.56
C ASP A 398 4.19 -32.62 19.94
N PRO A 399 4.69 -33.55 20.78
CA PRO A 399 3.94 -34.75 21.17
C PRO A 399 2.57 -34.45 21.79
N ALA A 400 2.42 -33.34 22.51
CA ALA A 400 1.15 -32.96 23.12
C ALA A 400 0.12 -32.56 22.04
N VAL A 401 0.56 -31.92 20.96
CA VAL A 401 -0.30 -31.58 19.83
C VAL A 401 -0.67 -32.82 19.02
N LEU A 402 0.27 -33.75 18.82
CA LEU A 402 -0.01 -35.04 18.17
C LEU A 402 -1.09 -35.83 18.90
N GLU A 403 -0.94 -35.99 20.21
CA GLU A 403 -1.93 -36.69 21.06
C GLU A 403 -3.28 -35.97 21.03
N ARG A 404 -3.28 -34.63 21.17
CA ARG A 404 -4.50 -33.82 21.13
C ARG A 404 -5.27 -34.03 19.84
N TYR A 405 -4.58 -34.10 18.70
CA TYR A 405 -5.19 -34.25 17.39
C TYR A 405 -5.33 -35.69 16.92
N ASP A 406 -4.87 -36.67 17.69
CA ASP A 406 -4.85 -38.09 17.32
C ASP A 406 -4.12 -38.32 15.99
N LEU A 407 -3.01 -37.59 15.81
CA LEU A 407 -2.20 -37.64 14.60
C LEU A 407 -1.20 -38.79 14.68
N SER A 408 -1.08 -39.51 13.56
CA SER A 408 0.04 -40.43 13.35
C SER A 408 1.39 -39.71 13.46
N PRO A 409 2.50 -40.42 13.78
CA PRO A 409 3.83 -39.83 13.74
C PRO A 409 4.09 -39.10 12.42
N ALA A 410 4.74 -37.94 12.49
CA ALA A 410 5.03 -37.14 11.29
C ALA A 410 5.95 -37.92 10.33
N PRO A 411 5.65 -37.93 9.02
CA PRO A 411 6.53 -38.51 8.01
C PRO A 411 7.80 -37.66 7.83
N ALA A 412 8.77 -38.17 7.08
CA ALA A 412 9.97 -37.41 6.74
C ALA A 412 9.61 -36.16 5.92
N ILE A 413 10.29 -35.04 6.15
CA ILE A 413 9.97 -33.79 5.45
C ILE A 413 10.22 -33.88 3.93
N ASN A 414 11.15 -34.71 3.49
CA ASN A 414 11.46 -34.97 2.08
C ASN A 414 10.61 -36.12 1.50
N SER A 415 9.30 -36.10 1.79
CA SER A 415 8.37 -37.14 1.35
C SER A 415 7.08 -36.54 0.79
N VAL A 416 6.38 -37.29 -0.05
CA VAL A 416 5.10 -36.88 -0.64
C VAL A 416 4.00 -36.82 0.45
N GLU A 417 4.14 -37.66 1.47
CA GLU A 417 3.20 -37.81 2.58
C GLU A 417 3.20 -36.61 3.54
N ALA A 418 4.30 -35.84 3.60
CA ALA A 418 4.43 -34.70 4.51
C ALA A 418 3.37 -33.62 4.28
N THR A 419 3.04 -33.36 3.02
CA THR A 419 1.99 -32.42 2.63
C THR A 419 0.61 -32.89 3.08
N GLU A 420 0.25 -34.15 2.81
CA GLU A 420 -1.04 -34.69 3.24
C GLU A 420 -1.16 -34.62 4.77
N TRP A 421 -0.10 -35.02 5.48
CA TRP A 421 -0.06 -35.06 6.93
C TRP A 421 -0.30 -33.69 7.56
N ILE A 422 0.39 -32.62 7.09
CA ILE A 422 0.24 -31.29 7.69
C ILE A 422 -1.13 -30.66 7.40
N VAL A 423 -1.69 -30.90 6.21
CA VAL A 423 -3.01 -30.37 5.84
C VAL A 423 -4.11 -31.12 6.59
N ARG A 424 -3.92 -32.43 6.84
CA ARG A 424 -4.78 -33.22 7.74
C ARG A 424 -4.72 -32.69 9.17
N ALA A 425 -3.52 -32.37 9.67
CA ALA A 425 -3.36 -31.76 10.99
C ALA A 425 -4.09 -30.41 11.10
N ALA A 426 -4.13 -29.61 10.02
CA ALA A 426 -4.91 -28.39 9.99
C ALA A 426 -6.43 -28.66 10.05
N ALA A 427 -6.92 -29.70 9.37
CA ALA A 427 -8.31 -30.13 9.46
C ALA A 427 -8.69 -30.56 10.89
N GLU A 428 -7.84 -31.35 11.57
CA GLU A 428 -8.07 -31.73 12.97
C GLU A 428 -8.01 -30.53 13.93
N CYS A 429 -7.09 -29.60 13.68
CA CYS A 429 -7.00 -28.35 14.43
C CYS A 429 -8.30 -27.54 14.31
N ILE A 430 -8.85 -27.41 13.09
CA ILE A 430 -10.14 -26.76 12.87
C ILE A 430 -11.25 -27.51 13.60
N ARG A 431 -11.31 -28.84 13.50
CA ARG A 431 -12.35 -29.66 14.12
C ARG A 431 -12.36 -29.58 15.64
N LYS A 432 -11.19 -29.63 16.28
CA LYS A 432 -11.06 -29.77 17.74
C LYS A 432 -10.92 -28.43 18.46
N ASP A 433 -10.27 -27.47 17.81
CA ASP A 433 -9.89 -26.19 18.43
C ASP A 433 -10.55 -24.97 17.80
N ASP A 434 -11.08 -25.11 16.59
CA ASP A 434 -11.86 -24.10 15.88
C ASP A 434 -11.29 -22.67 15.94
N PRO A 435 -9.98 -22.47 15.63
CA PRO A 435 -9.33 -21.17 15.69
C PRO A 435 -9.93 -20.20 14.65
N ASP A 436 -9.88 -18.90 14.98
CA ASP A 436 -10.32 -17.83 14.09
C ASP A 436 -9.39 -17.65 12.89
N LEU A 437 -8.10 -17.95 13.03
CA LEU A 437 -7.11 -17.94 11.94
C LEU A 437 -6.26 -19.20 11.96
N VAL A 438 -6.22 -19.92 10.83
CA VAL A 438 -5.27 -21.01 10.56
C VAL A 438 -4.33 -20.59 9.44
N TYR A 439 -3.03 -20.64 9.70
CA TYR A 439 -2.00 -20.54 8.67
C TYR A 439 -1.35 -21.91 8.51
N CYS A 440 -1.57 -22.56 7.38
CA CYS A 440 -0.99 -23.87 7.07
C CYS A 440 -0.06 -23.74 5.86
N THR A 441 1.14 -24.31 5.94
CA THR A 441 2.06 -24.35 4.80
C THR A 441 2.67 -25.72 4.60
N THR A 442 2.81 -26.11 3.32
CA THR A 442 3.52 -27.32 2.90
C THR A 442 5.02 -27.04 2.77
N ASN A 443 5.76 -27.96 2.14
CA ASN A 443 7.04 -27.66 1.53
C ASN A 443 7.00 -27.91 0.01
N ASP A 444 8.07 -27.52 -0.66
CA ASP A 444 8.31 -27.57 -2.10
C ASP A 444 9.02 -28.84 -2.58
N TYR A 445 9.30 -29.82 -1.69
CA TYR A 445 10.08 -31.02 -2.00
C TYR A 445 9.60 -31.73 -3.27
N VAL A 446 8.28 -31.97 -3.38
CA VAL A 446 7.73 -32.67 -4.55
C VAL A 446 7.94 -31.86 -5.83
N PHE A 447 7.76 -30.54 -5.81
CA PHE A 447 7.85 -29.73 -7.03
C PHE A 447 9.29 -29.50 -7.51
N HIS A 448 10.27 -29.63 -6.61
CA HIS A 448 11.69 -29.71 -6.96
C HIS A 448 12.06 -30.98 -7.72
N HIS A 449 11.33 -32.08 -7.52
CA HIS A 449 11.68 -33.38 -8.09
C HIS A 449 10.75 -33.81 -9.24
N PHE A 450 9.52 -33.28 -9.26
CA PHE A 450 8.46 -33.78 -10.11
C PHE A 450 7.75 -32.64 -10.83
N GLU A 451 7.67 -32.72 -12.16
CA GLU A 451 7.00 -31.72 -13.00
C GLU A 451 5.46 -31.82 -12.94
N PRO A 452 4.72 -30.78 -13.36
CA PRO A 452 3.26 -30.84 -13.41
C PRO A 452 2.75 -32.03 -14.24
N GLY A 453 1.80 -32.77 -13.69
CA GLY A 453 1.18 -33.93 -14.36
C GLY A 453 1.82 -35.29 -14.01
N THR A 454 2.95 -35.30 -13.31
CA THR A 454 3.53 -36.54 -12.76
C THR A 454 2.65 -37.15 -11.66
N PRO A 455 2.66 -38.49 -11.47
CA PRO A 455 1.86 -39.16 -10.44
C PRO A 455 2.04 -38.58 -9.04
N GLU A 456 3.27 -38.24 -8.65
CA GLU A 456 3.64 -37.71 -7.34
C GLU A 456 3.10 -36.30 -7.13
N ALA A 457 3.28 -35.40 -8.11
CA ALA A 457 2.73 -34.04 -8.04
C ALA A 457 1.19 -34.06 -8.04
N CYS A 458 0.58 -34.94 -8.84
CA CYS A 458 -0.88 -35.10 -8.87
C CYS A 458 -1.41 -35.69 -7.56
N ALA A 459 -0.70 -36.62 -6.93
CA ALA A 459 -1.06 -37.19 -5.64
C ALA A 459 -1.07 -36.12 -4.54
N GLN A 460 -0.05 -35.26 -4.48
CA GLN A 460 0.00 -34.15 -3.53
C GLN A 460 -1.20 -33.19 -3.71
N ILE A 461 -1.48 -32.77 -4.95
CA ILE A 461 -2.60 -31.86 -5.23
C ILE A 461 -3.96 -32.52 -4.92
N LYS A 462 -4.10 -33.82 -5.20
CA LYS A 462 -5.32 -34.58 -4.88
C LYS A 462 -5.54 -34.65 -3.36
N ALA A 463 -4.50 -34.89 -2.57
CA ALA A 463 -4.61 -34.92 -1.12
C ALA A 463 -5.10 -33.56 -0.57
N ILE A 464 -4.53 -32.46 -1.07
CA ILE A 464 -4.98 -31.10 -0.72
C ILE A 464 -6.44 -30.88 -1.13
N ASN A 465 -6.81 -31.26 -2.36
CA ASN A 465 -8.18 -31.14 -2.86
C ASN A 465 -9.20 -31.84 -1.95
N ASP A 466 -8.90 -33.08 -1.55
CA ASP A 466 -9.81 -33.90 -0.76
C ASP A 466 -9.94 -33.35 0.67
N ILE A 467 -8.84 -32.94 1.31
CA ILE A 467 -8.86 -32.40 2.67
C ILE A 467 -9.50 -31.01 2.74
N VAL A 468 -9.22 -30.13 1.78
CA VAL A 468 -9.86 -28.81 1.73
C VAL A 468 -11.37 -28.94 1.52
N SER A 469 -11.80 -29.90 0.70
CA SER A 469 -13.23 -30.20 0.53
C SER A 469 -13.87 -30.61 1.85
N GLU A 470 -13.21 -31.48 2.62
CA GLU A 470 -13.65 -31.89 3.96
C GLU A 470 -13.74 -30.69 4.92
N ILE A 471 -12.75 -29.79 4.91
CA ILE A 471 -12.77 -28.58 5.74
C ILE A 471 -13.93 -27.66 5.35
N ALA A 472 -14.16 -27.44 4.05
CA ALA A 472 -15.26 -26.61 3.56
C ALA A 472 -16.65 -27.20 3.88
N GLU A 473 -16.76 -28.53 3.96
CA GLU A 473 -17.97 -29.21 4.42
C GLU A 473 -18.15 -29.11 5.94
N LEU A 474 -17.05 -29.21 6.70
CA LEU A 474 -17.04 -29.12 8.16
C LEU A 474 -17.40 -27.72 8.67
N ASP A 475 -16.90 -26.68 8.00
CA ASP A 475 -17.09 -25.28 8.37
C ASP A 475 -17.45 -24.43 7.13
N PRO A 476 -18.73 -24.46 6.69
CA PRO A 476 -19.17 -23.81 5.44
C PRO A 476 -19.04 -22.28 5.43
N ASP A 477 -18.90 -21.66 6.60
CA ASP A 477 -18.75 -20.21 6.75
C ASP A 477 -17.27 -19.79 6.82
N ARG A 478 -16.33 -20.74 6.93
CA ARG A 478 -14.89 -20.46 6.96
C ARG A 478 -14.40 -20.05 5.58
N GLN A 479 -13.71 -18.91 5.55
CA GLN A 479 -13.01 -18.45 4.37
C GLN A 479 -11.69 -19.22 4.22
N ILE A 480 -11.47 -19.84 3.06
CA ILE A 480 -10.23 -20.55 2.77
C ILE A 480 -9.54 -19.86 1.59
N TYR A 481 -8.33 -19.38 1.82
CA TYR A 481 -7.44 -18.83 0.80
C TYR A 481 -6.29 -19.82 0.55
N ILE A 482 -6.16 -20.29 -0.68
CA ILE A 482 -5.09 -21.20 -1.10
C ILE A 482 -4.19 -20.45 -2.08
N THR A 483 -2.89 -20.39 -1.80
CA THR A 483 -1.90 -19.70 -2.63
C THR A 483 -0.58 -20.48 -2.63
N ALA A 484 0.40 -20.00 -3.38
CA ALA A 484 1.81 -20.37 -3.21
C ALA A 484 2.62 -19.17 -2.70
N ASP A 485 3.81 -19.44 -2.22
CA ASP A 485 4.85 -18.45 -1.92
C ASP A 485 5.66 -18.10 -3.18
N HIS A 486 5.97 -19.08 -4.01
CA HIS A 486 6.52 -18.96 -5.37
C HIS A 486 6.10 -20.14 -6.27
N GLY A 487 6.39 -20.02 -7.56
CA GLY A 487 6.29 -21.12 -8.52
C GLY A 487 7.57 -21.96 -8.54
N MET A 488 7.72 -22.74 -9.61
CA MET A 488 8.85 -23.65 -9.82
C MET A 488 9.06 -23.86 -11.31
N ASN A 489 10.31 -23.80 -11.78
CA ASN A 489 10.67 -24.07 -13.17
C ASN A 489 11.93 -24.94 -13.28
N GLN A 490 12.05 -25.65 -14.39
CA GLN A 490 13.27 -26.38 -14.77
C GLN A 490 14.39 -25.39 -15.11
N LYS A 491 15.63 -25.66 -14.65
CA LYS A 491 16.83 -24.90 -15.01
C LYS A 491 17.88 -25.83 -15.55
N HIS A 492 18.23 -25.67 -16.83
CA HIS A 492 19.27 -26.50 -17.43
C HIS A 492 20.67 -25.94 -17.22
N THR A 493 20.82 -24.63 -16.98
CA THR A 493 22.15 -24.01 -16.82
C THR A 493 22.33 -23.40 -15.43
N ILE A 494 23.35 -23.84 -14.70
CA ILE A 494 23.75 -23.23 -13.42
C ILE A 494 25.04 -22.44 -13.60
N VAL A 495 25.04 -21.18 -13.16
CA VAL A 495 26.11 -20.20 -13.44
C VAL A 495 26.78 -19.78 -12.15
N ASN A 496 28.09 -19.99 -12.07
CA ASN A 496 28.92 -19.46 -10.99
C ASN A 496 29.40 -18.05 -11.34
N PHE A 497 28.49 -17.08 -11.22
CA PHE A 497 28.79 -15.69 -11.59
C PHE A 497 29.88 -15.06 -10.73
N SER A 498 30.04 -15.53 -9.48
CA SER A 498 31.13 -15.13 -8.59
C SER A 498 32.50 -15.47 -9.21
N GLN A 499 32.65 -16.69 -9.72
CA GLN A 499 33.88 -17.12 -10.40
C GLN A 499 34.11 -16.37 -11.72
N ILE A 500 33.05 -16.14 -12.50
CA ILE A 500 33.10 -15.35 -13.76
C ILE A 500 33.59 -13.93 -13.49
N ALA A 501 33.00 -13.24 -12.51
CA ALA A 501 33.39 -11.87 -12.15
C ALA A 501 34.84 -11.80 -11.66
N LYS A 502 35.26 -12.79 -10.84
CA LYS A 502 36.63 -12.90 -10.35
C LYS A 502 37.64 -13.13 -11.49
N ASN A 503 37.32 -13.99 -12.45
CA ASN A 503 38.17 -14.25 -13.63
C ASN A 503 38.33 -13.00 -14.50
N ALA A 504 37.30 -12.15 -14.56
CA ALA A 504 37.33 -10.87 -15.25
C ALA A 504 38.03 -9.73 -14.45
N GLY A 505 38.49 -10.01 -13.23
CA GLY A 505 39.24 -9.06 -12.39
C GLY A 505 38.38 -8.14 -11.52
N PHE A 506 37.11 -8.47 -11.30
CA PHE A 506 36.25 -7.75 -10.36
C PHE A 506 36.36 -8.32 -8.95
N ASP A 507 36.44 -7.42 -7.97
CA ASP A 507 36.42 -7.78 -6.55
C ASP A 507 34.99 -7.64 -6.01
N VAL A 508 34.29 -8.77 -5.96
CA VAL A 508 32.86 -8.85 -5.63
C VAL A 508 32.57 -9.92 -4.59
N PHE A 509 31.54 -9.69 -3.80
CA PHE A 509 30.83 -10.73 -3.05
C PHE A 509 29.45 -10.95 -3.70
N CYS A 510 29.17 -12.18 -4.10
CA CYS A 510 27.92 -12.57 -4.73
C CYS A 510 27.08 -13.39 -3.75
N LEU A 511 25.85 -12.95 -3.50
CA LEU A 511 24.92 -13.57 -2.57
C LEU A 511 23.65 -14.05 -3.31
N PRO A 512 23.47 -15.37 -3.48
CA PRO A 512 22.17 -15.94 -3.84
C PRO A 512 21.21 -15.80 -2.65
N PRO A 513 20.06 -15.11 -2.79
CA PRO A 513 19.10 -14.96 -1.70
C PRO A 513 18.51 -16.29 -1.23
N LEU A 514 18.53 -17.30 -2.10
CA LEU A 514 17.97 -18.62 -1.85
C LEU A 514 18.85 -19.47 -0.93
N LYS A 515 20.12 -19.10 -0.74
CA LYS A 515 21.13 -19.85 0.04
C LYS A 515 20.55 -20.38 1.35
N ASP A 516 20.49 -21.69 1.48
CA ASP A 516 19.87 -22.41 2.58
C ASP A 516 20.92 -23.23 3.35
N ARG A 517 20.66 -23.47 4.63
CA ARG A 517 21.58 -24.21 5.51
C ARG A 517 21.61 -25.69 5.15
N TYR A 518 20.48 -26.21 4.70
CA TYR A 518 20.29 -27.60 4.32
C TYR A 518 20.16 -27.70 2.79
N ILE A 519 21.14 -28.36 2.17
CA ILE A 519 21.22 -28.58 0.72
C ILE A 519 20.34 -29.78 0.35
N GLU A 520 19.04 -29.70 0.65
CA GLU A 520 18.09 -30.79 0.37
C GLU A 520 17.49 -30.67 -1.05
N ASN A 521 17.05 -29.47 -1.42
CA ASN A 521 16.33 -29.21 -2.67
C ASN A 521 17.11 -28.36 -3.69
N HIS A 522 18.20 -27.72 -3.26
CA HIS A 522 19.01 -26.81 -4.09
C HIS A 522 20.43 -27.35 -4.15
N ILE A 523 20.65 -28.30 -5.05
CA ILE A 523 21.89 -29.10 -5.16
C ILE A 523 23.13 -28.18 -5.23
N TYR A 524 22.99 -27.01 -5.86
CA TYR A 524 24.02 -26.03 -6.12
C TYR A 524 23.78 -24.69 -5.40
N GLN A 525 22.89 -24.67 -4.41
CA GLN A 525 22.41 -23.42 -3.77
C GLN A 525 21.86 -22.42 -4.80
N GLU A 526 21.21 -22.96 -5.84
CA GLU A 526 20.91 -22.22 -7.05
C GLU A 526 19.60 -21.44 -6.98
N GLY A 527 19.63 -20.20 -7.47
CA GLY A 527 18.44 -19.35 -7.56
C GLY A 527 18.50 -18.37 -8.72
N GLY A 528 17.33 -17.87 -9.13
CA GLY A 528 17.20 -16.99 -10.28
C GLY A 528 17.61 -15.52 -10.10
N LEU A 529 18.02 -15.12 -8.90
CA LEU A 529 18.45 -13.76 -8.56
C LEU A 529 19.78 -13.81 -7.81
N LEU A 530 20.66 -12.84 -8.06
CA LEU A 530 21.93 -12.68 -7.36
C LEU A 530 22.13 -11.24 -6.89
N TYR A 531 22.40 -11.05 -5.60
CA TYR A 531 22.89 -9.77 -5.07
C TYR A 531 24.40 -9.70 -5.22
N VAL A 532 24.92 -8.57 -5.71
CA VAL A 532 26.35 -8.38 -5.93
C VAL A 532 26.82 -7.14 -5.17
N PHE A 533 27.78 -7.34 -4.27
CA PHE A 533 28.40 -6.32 -3.45
C PHE A 533 29.82 -6.08 -3.99
N LEU A 534 30.10 -4.88 -4.46
CA LEU A 534 31.43 -4.50 -4.93
C LEU A 534 32.31 -4.14 -3.75
N LYS A 535 33.48 -4.78 -3.64
CA LYS A 535 34.50 -4.40 -2.65
C LYS A 535 35.24 -3.13 -3.06
N ASN A 536 35.28 -2.83 -4.36
CA ASN A 536 35.85 -1.60 -4.90
C ASN A 536 34.83 -0.79 -5.71
N PRO A 537 34.24 0.27 -5.12
CA PRO A 537 33.23 1.10 -5.78
C PRO A 537 33.69 1.74 -7.11
N VAL A 538 34.99 1.90 -7.33
CA VAL A 538 35.54 2.44 -8.60
C VAL A 538 35.24 1.51 -9.78
N GLN A 539 35.05 0.21 -9.53
CA GLN A 539 34.76 -0.77 -10.58
C GLN A 539 33.28 -0.77 -11.01
N ALA A 540 32.39 0.00 -10.37
CA ALA A 540 30.94 -0.10 -10.58
C ALA A 540 30.50 0.09 -12.05
N THR A 541 31.05 1.09 -12.74
CA THR A 541 30.69 1.35 -14.14
C THR A 541 31.15 0.23 -15.07
N ASP A 542 32.37 -0.27 -14.89
CA ASP A 542 32.93 -1.33 -15.72
C ASP A 542 32.28 -2.68 -15.41
N PHE A 543 31.96 -2.95 -14.15
CA PHE A 543 31.22 -4.14 -13.72
C PHE A 543 29.81 -4.16 -14.32
N ARG A 544 29.09 -3.03 -14.28
CA ARG A 544 27.75 -2.93 -14.88
C ARG A 544 27.78 -3.31 -16.35
N ARG A 545 28.70 -2.72 -17.13
CA ARG A 545 28.85 -3.03 -18.57
C ARG A 545 29.19 -4.51 -18.78
N PHE A 546 30.13 -5.05 -18.00
CA PHE A 546 30.51 -6.46 -18.07
C PHE A 546 29.33 -7.41 -17.81
N ALA A 547 28.55 -7.15 -16.77
CA ALA A 547 27.39 -7.97 -16.43
C ALA A 547 26.25 -7.82 -17.45
N GLU A 548 26.00 -6.62 -17.97
CA GLU A 548 24.99 -6.37 -19.01
C GLU A 548 25.33 -7.02 -20.36
N GLU A 549 26.62 -7.17 -20.68
CA GLU A 549 27.10 -7.82 -21.91
C GLU A 549 27.19 -9.35 -21.78
N HIS A 550 27.07 -9.91 -20.57
CA HIS A 550 27.22 -11.34 -20.32
C HIS A 550 25.98 -12.13 -20.78
N PRO A 551 26.10 -13.13 -21.68
CA PRO A 551 24.94 -13.79 -22.30
C PRO A 551 24.07 -14.61 -21.34
N LEU A 552 24.58 -14.95 -20.16
CA LEU A 552 23.87 -15.72 -19.13
C LEU A 552 23.21 -14.82 -18.06
N VAL A 553 23.26 -13.50 -18.22
CA VAL A 553 22.56 -12.53 -17.37
C VAL A 553 21.45 -11.89 -18.18
N GLU A 554 20.20 -12.05 -17.76
CA GLU A 554 19.07 -11.47 -18.49
C GLU A 554 18.96 -9.97 -18.22
N ARG A 555 19.10 -9.58 -16.95
CA ARG A 555 18.95 -8.18 -16.53
C ARG A 555 19.91 -7.84 -15.39
N VAL A 556 20.40 -6.61 -15.44
CA VAL A 556 21.22 -5.98 -14.40
C VAL A 556 20.49 -4.74 -13.90
N LEU A 557 20.28 -4.66 -12.60
CA LEU A 557 19.69 -3.50 -11.92
C LEU A 557 20.68 -2.98 -10.89
N ASP A 558 20.80 -1.67 -10.76
CA ASP A 558 21.40 -1.11 -9.54
C ASP A 558 20.41 -1.20 -8.36
N SER A 559 20.92 -1.05 -7.14
CA SER A 559 20.12 -1.16 -5.91
C SER A 559 18.91 -0.23 -5.87
N LYS A 560 18.97 0.96 -6.47
CA LYS A 560 17.85 1.91 -6.51
C LYS A 560 16.79 1.47 -7.50
N GLN A 561 17.21 0.98 -8.67
CA GLN A 561 16.30 0.40 -9.66
C GLN A 561 15.56 -0.81 -9.09
N ALA A 562 16.29 -1.75 -8.48
CA ALA A 562 15.69 -2.92 -7.84
C ALA A 562 14.76 -2.57 -6.67
N ALA A 563 15.11 -1.55 -5.87
CA ALA A 563 14.25 -1.06 -4.79
C ALA A 563 12.90 -0.52 -5.28
N VAL A 564 12.90 0.21 -6.39
CA VAL A 564 11.66 0.77 -6.98
C VAL A 564 10.84 -0.31 -7.68
N GLU A 565 11.49 -1.18 -8.46
CA GLU A 565 10.79 -2.18 -9.28
C GLU A 565 10.25 -3.34 -8.45
N TYR A 566 11.00 -3.78 -7.44
CA TYR A 566 10.69 -4.99 -6.66
C TYR A 566 10.42 -4.73 -5.18
N TYR A 567 10.35 -3.46 -4.77
CA TYR A 567 10.07 -3.07 -3.39
C TYR A 567 11.07 -3.72 -2.41
N LEU A 568 12.36 -3.64 -2.75
CA LEU A 568 13.48 -4.16 -1.98
C LEU A 568 14.21 -3.03 -1.21
N PRO A 569 14.76 -3.28 -0.02
CA PRO A 569 15.55 -2.29 0.73
C PRO A 569 16.91 -2.05 0.04
N PRO A 570 17.17 -0.86 -0.53
CA PRO A 570 18.36 -0.61 -1.36
C PRO A 570 19.68 -0.72 -0.60
N ASP A 571 19.64 -0.60 0.73
CA ASP A 571 20.78 -0.72 1.64
C ASP A 571 21.19 -2.17 1.94
N LYS A 572 20.40 -3.17 1.51
CA LYS A 572 20.65 -4.58 1.85
C LYS A 572 20.81 -5.53 0.66
N ILE A 573 20.64 -5.06 -0.58
CA ILE A 573 20.55 -5.92 -1.78
C ILE A 573 21.79 -5.85 -2.69
N GLY A 574 22.91 -5.41 -2.15
CA GLY A 574 24.15 -5.18 -2.90
C GLY A 574 24.10 -3.93 -3.79
N ASP A 575 25.21 -3.64 -4.47
CA ASP A 575 25.30 -2.55 -5.45
C ASP A 575 24.50 -2.87 -6.72
N PHE A 576 24.50 -4.15 -7.10
CA PHE A 576 23.80 -4.66 -8.27
C PHE A 576 22.96 -5.90 -7.93
N VAL A 577 21.84 -6.02 -8.64
CA VAL A 577 20.95 -7.18 -8.64
C VAL A 577 20.95 -7.76 -10.05
N LEU A 578 21.37 -9.02 -10.18
CA LEU A 578 21.36 -9.76 -11.44
C LEU A 578 20.18 -10.71 -11.47
N LEU A 579 19.49 -10.77 -12.61
CA LEU A 579 18.40 -11.70 -12.87
C LEU A 579 18.81 -12.69 -13.96
N ALA A 580 18.58 -13.97 -13.68
CA ALA A 580 18.81 -15.05 -14.61
C ALA A 580 17.61 -15.23 -15.57
N GLY A 581 17.90 -15.79 -16.74
CA GLY A 581 16.88 -16.22 -17.70
C GLY A 581 16.00 -17.37 -17.19
N GLU A 582 14.93 -17.68 -17.92
CA GLU A 582 13.97 -18.74 -17.56
C GLU A 582 14.66 -20.09 -17.31
N ASP A 583 15.69 -20.39 -18.08
CA ASP A 583 16.39 -21.66 -18.05
C ASP A 583 17.73 -21.64 -17.26
N ILE A 584 17.99 -20.53 -16.56
CA ILE A 584 19.26 -20.25 -15.92
C ILE A 584 19.05 -19.99 -14.44
N ALA A 585 19.97 -20.47 -13.60
CA ALA A 585 20.08 -20.06 -12.21
C ALA A 585 21.54 -19.74 -11.85
N PHE A 586 21.73 -18.86 -10.87
CA PHE A 586 23.03 -18.59 -10.28
C PHE A 586 23.26 -19.54 -9.12
N GLY A 587 24.42 -20.19 -9.05
CA GLY A 587 24.74 -21.17 -8.00
C GLY A 587 26.24 -21.41 -7.84
N GLU A 588 26.58 -22.16 -6.80
CA GLU A 588 27.96 -22.53 -6.49
C GLU A 588 28.32 -23.84 -7.21
N VAL A 589 29.02 -23.75 -8.35
CA VAL A 589 29.44 -24.91 -9.16
C VAL A 589 30.93 -24.87 -9.47
N GLU A 590 31.51 -26.02 -9.80
CA GLU A 590 32.90 -26.10 -10.28
C GLU A 590 33.01 -25.47 -11.68
N GLY A 591 33.91 -24.51 -11.84
CA GLY A 591 34.04 -23.74 -13.08
C GLY A 591 33.09 -22.54 -13.14
N GLU A 592 32.83 -22.04 -14.37
CA GLU A 592 31.98 -20.87 -14.60
C GLU A 592 30.49 -21.23 -14.78
N SER A 593 30.20 -22.43 -15.30
CA SER A 593 28.84 -22.94 -15.44
C SER A 593 28.82 -24.45 -15.66
N ILE A 594 27.65 -25.05 -15.42
CA ILE A 594 27.35 -26.45 -15.77
C ILE A 594 26.00 -26.55 -16.47
N HIS A 595 25.81 -27.63 -17.22
CA HIS A 595 24.50 -28.08 -17.72
C HIS A 595 23.99 -29.23 -16.86
N THR A 596 22.71 -29.23 -16.49
CA THR A 596 22.08 -30.25 -15.64
C THR A 596 20.62 -30.49 -16.03
N GLU A 597 20.11 -31.71 -15.85
CA GLU A 597 18.68 -32.01 -15.97
C GLU A 597 18.00 -32.14 -14.58
N ASP A 598 18.81 -32.14 -13.52
CA ASP A 598 18.37 -32.46 -12.16
C ASP A 598 17.92 -31.23 -11.36
N SER A 599 18.00 -30.01 -11.93
CA SER A 599 17.67 -28.78 -11.21
C SER A 599 16.32 -28.21 -11.65
N ARG A 600 15.37 -28.26 -10.72
CA ARG A 600 14.17 -27.43 -10.73
C ARG A 600 14.32 -26.47 -9.57
N THR A 601 14.22 -25.16 -9.83
CA THR A 601 14.40 -24.17 -8.77
C THR A 601 13.55 -22.92 -9.06
N HIS A 602 13.75 -21.92 -8.22
CA HIS A 602 13.01 -20.67 -8.21
C HIS A 602 13.93 -19.49 -7.87
N GLY A 603 13.32 -18.32 -7.70
CA GLY A 603 14.01 -17.08 -7.34
C GLY A 603 14.12 -16.08 -8.49
N SER A 604 13.71 -16.46 -9.71
CA SER A 604 13.72 -15.61 -10.90
C SER A 604 12.36 -14.91 -11.12
N LEU A 605 12.24 -14.16 -12.21
CA LEU A 605 10.97 -13.58 -12.65
C LEU A 605 9.95 -14.62 -13.11
N TYR A 606 10.40 -15.81 -13.51
CA TYR A 606 9.58 -16.83 -14.16
C TYR A 606 8.81 -17.70 -13.15
N GLU A 607 9.18 -17.65 -11.87
CA GLU A 607 8.48 -18.33 -10.79
C GLU A 607 7.56 -17.39 -9.98
N ARG A 608 7.25 -16.21 -10.53
CA ARG A 608 6.41 -15.23 -9.84
C ARG A 608 4.91 -15.47 -9.97
N GLU A 609 4.48 -16.01 -11.11
CA GLU A 609 3.06 -16.30 -11.34
C GLU A 609 2.65 -17.53 -10.51
N ILE A 610 1.66 -17.36 -9.65
CA ILE A 610 1.21 -18.36 -8.67
C ILE A 610 -0.33 -18.43 -8.61
N PRO A 611 -0.92 -19.56 -8.18
CA PRO A 611 -2.36 -19.66 -8.00
C PRO A 611 -2.82 -18.85 -6.78
N LEU A 612 -4.03 -18.29 -6.85
CA LEU A 612 -4.80 -17.82 -5.70
C LEU A 612 -6.24 -18.27 -5.84
N ILE A 613 -6.69 -19.08 -4.89
CA ILE A 613 -8.03 -19.67 -4.84
C ILE A 613 -8.69 -19.24 -3.54
N GLY A 614 -9.85 -18.61 -3.63
CA GLY A 614 -10.72 -18.31 -2.50
C GLY A 614 -11.94 -19.24 -2.50
N ILE A 615 -12.27 -19.81 -1.33
CA ILE A 615 -13.47 -20.61 -1.08
C ILE A 615 -14.23 -19.94 0.06
N ASN A 616 -15.53 -19.73 -0.13
CA ASN A 616 -16.42 -19.00 0.78
C ASN A 616 -15.97 -17.54 1.03
N THR A 617 -15.26 -16.93 0.08
CA THR A 617 -14.63 -15.59 0.23
C THR A 617 -15.42 -14.48 -0.46
N GLN A 618 -15.50 -13.30 0.16
CA GLN A 618 -15.82 -12.01 -0.48
C GLN A 618 -14.76 -10.97 -0.05
N PRO A 619 -14.30 -10.04 -0.92
CA PRO A 619 -14.71 -9.84 -2.30
C PRO A 619 -14.18 -10.92 -3.24
N LYS A 620 -14.84 -11.08 -4.39
CA LYS A 620 -14.34 -11.91 -5.50
C LYS A 620 -12.96 -11.42 -5.98
N GLY A 621 -12.15 -12.32 -6.53
CA GLY A 621 -10.70 -12.17 -6.72
C GLY A 621 -10.16 -10.99 -7.54
N GLU A 622 -11.00 -10.05 -8.01
CA GLU A 622 -10.61 -8.84 -8.72
C GLU A 622 -9.70 -7.92 -7.88
N ARG A 623 -9.81 -7.98 -6.53
CA ARG A 623 -9.01 -7.16 -5.61
C ARG A 623 -7.57 -7.63 -5.41
N PHE A 624 -7.26 -8.90 -5.68
CA PHE A 624 -5.96 -9.49 -5.36
C PHE A 624 -5.06 -9.50 -6.60
N GLN A 625 -3.94 -8.81 -6.54
CA GLN A 625 -2.90 -8.84 -7.59
C GLN A 625 -1.68 -9.63 -7.13
N TYR A 626 -1.44 -9.69 -5.82
CA TYR A 626 -0.36 -10.41 -5.17
C TYR A 626 -0.89 -11.30 -4.05
N HIS A 627 -0.16 -12.37 -3.68
CA HIS A 627 -0.55 -13.24 -2.56
C HIS A 627 -0.72 -12.48 -1.23
N LYS A 628 0.11 -11.48 -0.98
CA LYS A 628 0.12 -10.63 0.22
C LYS A 628 -1.14 -9.78 0.35
N ASP A 629 -1.88 -9.59 -0.74
CA ASP A 629 -3.09 -8.77 -0.73
C ASP A 629 -4.21 -9.42 0.09
N VAL A 630 -4.14 -10.75 0.32
CA VAL A 630 -5.02 -11.46 1.26
C VAL A 630 -4.83 -10.93 2.67
N ALA A 631 -3.59 -10.88 3.18
CA ALA A 631 -3.32 -10.32 4.50
C ALA A 631 -3.68 -8.85 4.60
N ARG A 632 -3.39 -8.04 3.57
CA ARG A 632 -3.83 -6.63 3.53
C ARG A 632 -5.34 -6.53 3.68
N TYR A 633 -6.09 -7.33 2.93
CA TYR A 633 -7.54 -7.35 3.03
C TYR A 633 -8.03 -7.73 4.44
N LEU A 634 -7.52 -8.82 5.01
CA LEU A 634 -7.92 -9.31 6.33
C LEU A 634 -7.56 -8.32 7.46
N MET A 635 -6.39 -7.70 7.39
CA MET A 635 -5.93 -6.68 8.35
C MET A 635 -6.60 -5.31 8.10
N GLY A 636 -7.34 -5.14 7.01
CA GLY A 636 -7.94 -3.86 6.61
C GLY A 636 -6.93 -2.79 6.21
N MET A 637 -5.76 -3.21 5.73
CA MET A 637 -4.78 -2.35 5.05
C MET A 637 -5.32 -2.15 3.62
N SER A 638 -5.53 -0.94 3.11
CA SER A 638 -4.46 0.02 2.88
C SER A 638 -3.75 -0.32 1.61
#